data_AF-L5LRK4-F1
#
_entry.id   AF-L5LRK4-F1
#
_cell.length_a   1.000
_cell.length_b   1.000
_cell.length_c   1.000
_cell.angle_alpha   90.00
_cell.angle_beta   90.00
_cell.angle_gamma   90.00
#
_symmetry.space_group_name_H-M   'P 1'
#
loop_
_entity.id
_entity.type
_entity.pdbx_description
1 polymer ?
#
loop_
_entity_poly.entity_id
_entity_poly.type
_entity_poly.pdbx_seq_one_letter_code
_entity_poly.pdbx_strand_id
1 'polypeptide(L)'
;MHQDPATAHPPQVRVEFPHKEPLCSASRPGAPSRQVVVLPPTSTKVVPFVLLPLEMGKAEVEVKVIGSGVRDHVRKTLLVQRACQAAPTQRRPCLASARRSVSHTFPVNLPDSMTTWQLVAISLKPGQGLCVSEPFEMTVRKPFFVDLKLPFSVVRNEQVQIQAVLYNFLSRQVKAGGKIEKISHSFVLNPQGRPQVELVPRRDLLNKMPNTEAEVFVSVQGDILGETILGSLTSRETHELLRVPTGCPEQTLSGLTPVIILTRYLDATGQWGKVGVEHRDQVMKNIVSGYTRMLTHRSADGTYHIHKGKPGSTWLTSYVFRVYALAYSTMTLHMIDLRSLCDIAKWIITQRQAEDGKFLEEGPIIMASMQGGYRGSEADVCLTALVLIALDEGKELCSSEIPDLVASMEKARAFLERRLPDIQKTFSVAIVSYALALTKSPRANDRLDSFASRNKNYWPVKDKDWNSLYTIEATAYALMQKLELGLHNETHAIAKWLLEKRELGGGFKSTQTTVVAIEALTRFSQAVPFEGVQDLRVQIRAPKRSLNVEWLIDQNNAYQRRSAKFSSEDDLEITASGSGRGTLSVLTMYHRSPESWEDTCNLYHLNATLHRALEEKKSGKETFQLRMETRYLGDREATMTIMEVSLLTGFYPNHDDLKQLTSEVEMYAFQYETKTKSSDSTVVLYLEKLSHQEDTVLGFRVHRMLPVEFLQAAQVTVYDYYEPSRRCSSFYNLPTERSDLRKICYKDVCRCAEELCPSQKKDSSWMRQEELQLAACEAGMDFVFKARLEAVEASASNPYIYYNMQLQAIIKSGTDAAAMPLDMKKFVTHASCHDSLELQEQESYLIMGRTSDLWRVKSDYNYVLGKETFLMHWPADGDVKKKELLGQLEGFSEYMSTHGCKS
;
A
#
# COMPACT_ATOMS: atom_id res chain seq x y z
N MET A 1 -70.05 -26.79 4.56
CA MET A 1 -69.68 -25.75 3.57
C MET A 1 -68.42 -25.04 4.04
N HIS A 2 -67.69 -24.40 3.13
CA HIS A 2 -66.49 -23.64 3.48
C HIS A 2 -66.82 -22.39 4.30
N GLN A 3 -65.96 -22.07 5.26
CA GLN A 3 -65.59 -20.70 5.61
C GLN A 3 -64.07 -20.71 5.82
N ASP A 4 -63.36 -19.86 5.10
CA ASP A 4 -61.90 -19.82 5.12
C ASP A 4 -61.37 -19.17 6.41
N PRO A 5 -60.22 -19.64 6.95
CA PRO A 5 -59.54 -18.93 8.02
C PRO A 5 -58.96 -17.62 7.48
N ALA A 6 -59.65 -16.51 7.78
CA ALA A 6 -59.28 -15.19 7.28
C ALA A 6 -57.84 -14.79 7.62
N THR A 7 -57.06 -14.52 6.58
CA THR A 7 -55.75 -13.85 6.54
C THR A 7 -55.17 -13.40 7.89
N ALA A 8 -54.41 -14.28 8.54
CA ALA A 8 -53.45 -13.86 9.55
C ALA A 8 -52.37 -13.00 8.86
N HIS A 9 -52.43 -11.68 9.02
CA HIS A 9 -51.43 -10.79 8.44
C HIS A 9 -50.03 -11.17 8.94
N PRO A 10 -49.02 -11.28 8.05
CA PRO A 10 -47.68 -11.69 8.44
C PRO A 10 -47.09 -10.65 9.39
N PRO A 11 -46.27 -11.04 10.39
CA PRO A 11 -45.85 -10.16 11.46
C PRO A 11 -45.12 -8.93 10.93
N GLN A 12 -45.81 -7.80 10.99
CA GLN A 12 -45.26 -6.50 10.62
C GLN A 12 -44.38 -6.00 11.76
N VAL A 13 -43.12 -5.70 11.43
CA VAL A 13 -42.14 -5.17 12.36
C VAL A 13 -41.90 -3.70 11.99
N ARG A 14 -42.16 -2.81 12.95
CA ARG A 14 -41.85 -1.39 12.80
C ARG A 14 -40.38 -1.17 13.17
N VAL A 15 -39.63 -0.64 12.22
CA VAL A 15 -38.24 -0.23 12.40
C VAL A 15 -38.20 1.29 12.45
N GLU A 16 -37.69 1.84 13.54
CA GLU A 16 -37.61 3.27 13.79
C GLU A 16 -36.15 3.73 13.88
N PHE A 17 -35.81 4.74 13.08
CA PHE A 17 -34.55 5.48 13.14
C PHE A 17 -34.81 6.86 13.77
N PRO A 18 -34.39 7.10 15.04
CA PRO A 18 -34.51 8.41 15.68
C PRO A 18 -33.57 9.43 15.04
N HIS A 19 -34.01 10.69 14.98
CA HIS A 19 -33.16 11.78 14.52
C HIS A 19 -31.92 11.96 15.41
N LYS A 20 -30.79 12.27 14.78
CA LYS A 20 -29.48 12.52 15.39
C LYS A 20 -28.82 13.66 14.62
N GLU A 21 -28.54 14.77 15.31
CA GLU A 21 -27.91 15.97 14.74
C GLU A 21 -26.63 15.69 13.90
N PRO A 22 -25.67 14.83 14.31
CA PRO A 22 -24.48 14.53 13.50
C PRO A 22 -24.73 13.67 12.23
N LEU A 23 -25.98 13.26 11.94
CA LEU A 23 -26.32 12.28 10.89
C LEU A 23 -27.53 12.74 10.05
N CYS A 24 -27.25 13.29 8.87
CA CYS A 24 -28.30 13.61 7.90
C CYS A 24 -28.97 12.32 7.41
N SER A 25 -30.30 12.29 7.46
CA SER A 25 -31.13 11.11 7.22
C SER A 25 -32.58 11.51 6.95
N ALA A 26 -33.44 10.57 6.56
CA ALA A 26 -34.88 10.78 6.38
C ALA A 26 -35.68 11.02 7.69
N SER A 27 -35.01 11.31 8.82
CA SER A 27 -35.63 11.54 10.13
C SER A 27 -35.46 13.01 10.57
N ARG A 28 -36.48 13.57 11.24
CA ARG A 28 -36.52 14.99 11.65
C ARG A 28 -36.60 15.12 13.17
N PRO A 29 -36.22 16.27 13.78
CA PRO A 29 -36.45 16.53 15.19
C PRO A 29 -37.91 16.24 15.57
N GLY A 30 -38.13 15.43 16.63
CA GLY A 30 -39.45 14.96 17.07
C GLY A 30 -40.12 13.88 16.21
N ALA A 31 -39.65 13.62 14.98
CA ALA A 31 -40.27 12.68 14.04
C ALA A 31 -39.25 11.63 13.52
N PRO A 32 -39.16 10.44 14.15
CA PRO A 32 -38.27 9.37 13.70
C PRO A 32 -38.68 8.86 12.31
N SER A 33 -37.70 8.47 11.49
CA SER A 33 -37.99 7.78 10.23
C SER A 33 -38.52 6.38 10.53
N ARG A 34 -39.70 6.06 10.00
CA ARG A 34 -40.43 4.81 10.28
C ARG A 34 -40.58 3.99 9.01
N GLN A 35 -40.09 2.75 9.05
CA GLN A 35 -40.34 1.76 8.01
C GLN A 35 -41.08 0.57 8.64
N VAL A 36 -42.24 0.20 8.10
CA VAL A 36 -43.00 -0.99 8.53
C VAL A 36 -42.70 -2.11 7.54
N VAL A 37 -42.11 -3.20 8.03
CA VAL A 37 -41.54 -4.23 7.16
C VAL A 37 -41.97 -5.62 7.64
N VAL A 38 -42.42 -6.45 6.71
CA VAL A 38 -42.79 -7.84 6.97
C VAL A 38 -41.53 -8.69 7.11
N LEU A 39 -41.45 -9.51 8.16
CA LEU A 39 -40.30 -10.37 8.45
C LEU A 39 -40.67 -11.87 8.50
N PRO A 40 -40.51 -12.62 7.39
CA PRO A 40 -40.78 -14.05 7.37
C PRO A 40 -39.82 -14.89 8.22
N PRO A 41 -40.23 -16.11 8.63
CA PRO A 41 -39.30 -17.21 8.95
C PRO A 41 -38.31 -17.47 7.81
N THR A 42 -37.30 -18.28 8.12
CA THR A 42 -36.14 -18.64 7.27
C THR A 42 -35.31 -17.47 6.68
N SER A 43 -35.69 -16.21 6.93
CA SER A 43 -35.23 -15.03 6.21
C SER A 43 -34.55 -13.96 7.08
N THR A 44 -33.54 -13.32 6.51
CA THR A 44 -32.98 -12.05 7.00
C THR A 44 -33.53 -10.91 6.14
N LYS A 45 -33.90 -9.77 6.74
CA LYS A 45 -34.34 -8.57 6.00
C LYS A 45 -33.45 -7.38 6.30
N VAL A 46 -32.92 -6.79 5.24
CA VAL A 46 -32.29 -5.46 5.29
C VAL A 46 -33.41 -4.42 5.31
N VAL A 47 -33.35 -3.50 6.27
CA VAL A 47 -34.05 -2.22 6.21
C VAL A 47 -32.99 -1.15 6.01
N PRO A 48 -32.87 -0.59 4.79
CA PRO A 48 -31.83 0.38 4.47
C PRO A 48 -32.17 1.72 5.10
N PHE A 49 -31.17 2.35 5.71
CA PHE A 49 -31.22 3.76 6.11
C PHE A 49 -30.04 4.45 5.45
N VAL A 50 -30.32 5.33 4.49
CA VAL A 50 -29.31 6.20 3.90
C VAL A 50 -28.92 7.23 4.96
N LEU A 51 -27.65 7.22 5.37
CA LEU A 51 -27.08 8.20 6.26
C LEU A 51 -25.94 8.95 5.55
N LEU A 52 -25.96 10.27 5.66
CA LEU A 52 -24.85 11.14 5.30
C LEU A 52 -24.25 11.69 6.60
N PRO A 53 -23.07 11.21 7.03
CA PRO A 53 -22.48 11.60 8.30
C PRO A 53 -21.89 13.02 8.20
N LEU A 54 -22.46 13.94 8.98
CA LEU A 54 -22.18 15.38 8.90
C LEU A 54 -21.02 15.83 9.77
N GLU A 55 -20.77 15.18 10.89
CA GLU A 55 -19.81 15.61 11.92
C GLU A 55 -18.78 14.54 12.25
N MET A 56 -17.57 14.97 12.62
CA MET A 56 -16.44 14.09 12.93
C MET A 56 -16.55 13.50 14.34
N GLY A 57 -16.18 12.23 14.50
CA GLY A 57 -16.03 11.59 15.81
C GLY A 57 -16.98 10.40 16.01
N LYS A 58 -17.58 10.32 17.20
CA LYS A 58 -18.38 9.17 17.64
C LYS A 58 -19.88 9.48 17.55
N ALA A 59 -20.51 9.16 16.42
CA ALA A 59 -21.94 9.32 16.24
C ALA A 59 -22.70 8.08 16.73
N GLU A 60 -23.58 8.22 17.73
CA GLU A 60 -24.35 7.11 18.28
C GLU A 60 -25.56 6.77 17.40
N VAL A 61 -25.39 5.79 16.51
CA VAL A 61 -26.46 5.28 15.64
C VAL A 61 -27.28 4.26 16.43
N GLU A 62 -28.59 4.46 16.44
CA GLU A 62 -29.53 3.72 17.27
C GLU A 62 -30.74 3.33 16.42
N VAL A 63 -31.04 2.05 16.31
CA VAL A 63 -32.22 1.55 15.58
C VAL A 63 -33.08 0.72 16.51
N LYS A 64 -34.38 1.01 16.52
CA LYS A 64 -35.37 0.36 17.38
C LYS A 64 -36.29 -0.51 16.53
N VAL A 65 -36.57 -1.70 17.03
CA VAL A 65 -37.34 -2.74 16.34
C VAL A 65 -38.48 -3.18 17.23
N ILE A 66 -39.72 -2.94 16.77
CA ILE A 66 -40.95 -3.17 17.54
C ILE A 66 -41.95 -3.92 16.65
N GLY A 67 -42.22 -5.18 16.99
CA GLY A 67 -43.22 -6.03 16.34
C GLY A 67 -44.08 -6.80 17.35
N SER A 68 -45.05 -7.56 16.86
CA SER A 68 -45.88 -8.41 17.73
C SER A 68 -45.02 -9.48 18.42
N GLY A 69 -44.95 -9.45 19.75
CA GLY A 69 -44.14 -10.37 20.55
C GLY A 69 -42.62 -10.19 20.48
N VAL A 70 -42.10 -9.26 19.66
CA VAL A 70 -40.64 -9.08 19.45
C VAL A 70 -40.25 -7.61 19.62
N ARG A 71 -39.33 -7.34 20.54
CA ARG A 71 -38.72 -6.02 20.74
C ARG A 71 -37.22 -6.18 20.87
N ASP A 72 -36.48 -5.44 20.06
CA ASP A 72 -35.02 -5.36 20.16
C ASP A 72 -34.55 -3.94 19.82
N HIS A 73 -33.33 -3.61 20.23
CA HIS A 73 -32.70 -2.34 19.87
C HIS A 73 -31.20 -2.53 19.80
N VAL A 74 -30.60 -1.90 18.79
CA VAL A 74 -29.16 -1.87 18.63
C VAL A 74 -28.70 -0.42 18.62
N ARG A 75 -27.80 -0.10 19.55
CA ARG A 75 -27.01 1.13 19.53
C ARG A 75 -25.56 0.76 19.25
N LYS A 76 -24.94 1.43 18.29
CA LYS A 76 -23.51 1.32 18.01
C LYS A 76 -22.94 2.70 17.72
N THR A 77 -21.75 2.94 18.27
CA THR A 77 -20.92 4.08 17.93
C THR A 77 -20.42 3.94 16.49
N LEU A 78 -20.93 4.76 15.57
CA LEU A 78 -20.35 4.96 14.24
C LEU A 78 -19.18 5.92 14.35
N LEU A 79 -18.00 5.47 13.91
CA LEU A 79 -16.81 6.31 13.89
C LEU A 79 -16.79 7.11 12.57
N VAL A 80 -17.32 8.33 12.60
CA VAL A 80 -17.22 9.24 11.46
C VAL A 80 -15.81 9.81 11.43
N GLN A 81 -15.07 9.51 10.38
CA GLN A 81 -13.67 9.92 10.22
C GLN A 81 -13.48 10.67 8.90
N ARG A 82 -12.29 11.25 8.72
CA ARG A 82 -11.72 11.42 7.38
C ARG A 82 -11.12 10.08 6.96
N ALA A 83 -10.73 9.92 5.69
CA ALA A 83 -10.15 8.66 5.22
C ALA A 83 -8.96 8.24 6.12
N CYS A 84 -9.07 7.03 6.68
CA CYS A 84 -8.14 6.33 7.57
C CYS A 84 -7.92 6.90 9.00
N GLN A 85 -8.44 6.18 10.02
CA GLN A 85 -7.66 5.84 11.22
C GLN A 85 -8.24 4.62 11.98
N ALA A 86 -7.58 3.46 11.89
CA ALA A 86 -7.94 2.28 12.69
C ALA A 86 -7.16 2.25 14.02
N ALA A 87 -7.87 2.15 15.15
CA ALA A 87 -7.28 2.06 16.48
C ALA A 87 -7.77 0.78 17.21
N PRO A 88 -6.86 -0.07 17.75
CA PRO A 88 -7.26 -1.32 18.40
C PRO A 88 -7.64 -1.13 19.88
N THR A 89 -8.82 -1.61 20.28
CA THR A 89 -9.20 -1.69 21.70
C THR A 89 -8.61 -2.94 22.37
N GLN A 90 -7.65 -2.74 23.27
CA GLN A 90 -7.04 -3.82 24.05
C GLN A 90 -7.83 -4.09 25.34
N ARG A 91 -8.18 -5.36 25.62
CA ARG A 91 -8.60 -5.83 26.95
C ARG A 91 -7.47 -6.61 27.60
N ARG A 92 -7.29 -6.45 28.91
CA ARG A 92 -6.21 -7.09 29.70
C ARG A 92 -6.63 -8.49 30.18
N PRO A 93 -5.71 -9.47 30.26
CA PRO A 93 -5.90 -10.64 31.11
C PRO A 93 -5.70 -10.25 32.58
N CYS A 94 -6.41 -10.92 33.48
CA CYS A 94 -6.17 -10.84 34.93
C CYS A 94 -5.46 -12.12 35.38
N LEU A 95 -4.38 -11.98 36.16
CA LEU A 95 -3.75 -13.08 36.89
C LEU A 95 -3.95 -12.84 38.39
N ALA A 96 -4.37 -13.88 39.11
CA ALA A 96 -4.56 -13.84 40.56
C ALA A 96 -3.71 -14.93 41.22
N SER A 97 -3.05 -14.58 42.33
CA SER A 97 -2.35 -15.54 43.19
C SER A 97 -3.28 -16.02 44.30
N ALA A 98 -3.25 -17.32 44.60
CA ALA A 98 -4.06 -17.93 45.64
C ALA A 98 -3.20 -18.68 46.68
N ARG A 99 -3.61 -18.65 47.95
CA ARG A 99 -3.03 -19.47 49.03
C ARG A 99 -4.13 -20.18 49.81
N ARG A 100 -3.97 -21.51 49.93
CA ARG A 100 -4.81 -22.46 50.70
C ARG A 100 -6.26 -22.59 50.20
N SER A 101 -6.92 -23.63 50.69
CA SER A 101 -7.91 -24.40 49.92
C SER A 101 -9.34 -24.29 50.45
N VAL A 102 -10.22 -23.73 49.63
CA VAL A 102 -11.68 -23.96 49.62
C VAL A 102 -12.11 -24.03 48.14
N SER A 103 -13.30 -24.55 47.83
CA SER A 103 -13.91 -24.35 46.51
C SER A 103 -14.18 -22.85 46.29
N HIS A 104 -13.88 -22.33 45.08
CA HIS A 104 -14.04 -20.92 44.74
C HIS A 104 -15.00 -20.74 43.55
N THR A 105 -16.11 -20.05 43.79
CA THR A 105 -17.07 -19.65 42.76
C THR A 105 -16.87 -18.18 42.42
N PHE A 106 -16.69 -17.86 41.13
CA PHE A 106 -16.53 -16.49 40.65
C PHE A 106 -17.72 -16.08 39.78
N PRO A 107 -18.48 -15.03 40.13
CA PRO A 107 -19.53 -14.50 39.25
C PRO A 107 -18.87 -13.76 38.07
N VAL A 108 -19.22 -14.17 36.85
CA VAL A 108 -18.70 -13.57 35.61
C VAL A 108 -19.87 -13.21 34.70
N ASN A 109 -19.96 -11.94 34.30
CA ASN A 109 -20.92 -11.51 33.28
C ASN A 109 -20.47 -12.04 31.92
N LEU A 110 -21.35 -12.75 31.22
CA LEU A 110 -21.09 -13.26 29.88
C LEU A 110 -20.86 -12.08 28.91
N PRO A 111 -19.84 -12.13 28.03
CA PRO A 111 -19.67 -11.13 26.98
C PRO A 111 -20.86 -11.13 26.01
N ASP A 112 -21.26 -9.97 25.50
CA ASP A 112 -22.35 -9.80 24.51
C ASP A 112 -22.06 -10.40 23.11
N SER A 113 -21.01 -11.23 23.01
CA SER A 113 -20.56 -11.88 21.78
C SER A 113 -21.19 -13.26 21.65
N MET A 114 -22.01 -13.43 20.61
CA MET A 114 -22.82 -14.62 20.35
C MET A 114 -21.95 -15.76 19.81
N THR A 115 -21.25 -16.48 20.69
CA THR A 115 -20.31 -17.56 20.34
C THR A 115 -20.31 -18.69 21.37
N THR A 116 -19.67 -19.81 21.04
CA THR A 116 -19.27 -20.85 21.99
C THR A 116 -17.93 -20.47 22.61
N TRP A 117 -17.91 -20.34 23.93
CA TRP A 117 -16.70 -20.09 24.72
C TRP A 117 -16.19 -21.42 25.25
N GLN A 118 -14.98 -21.83 24.83
CA GLN A 118 -14.24 -22.92 25.46
C GLN A 118 -13.44 -22.38 26.65
N LEU A 119 -13.74 -22.86 27.85
CA LEU A 119 -13.08 -22.50 29.09
C LEU A 119 -12.17 -23.66 29.54
N VAL A 120 -10.88 -23.53 29.28
CA VAL A 120 -9.84 -24.46 29.77
C VAL A 120 -9.22 -23.88 31.03
N ALA A 121 -9.33 -24.58 32.15
CA ALA A 121 -8.66 -24.22 33.39
C ALA A 121 -7.30 -24.93 33.47
N ILE A 122 -6.22 -24.17 33.63
CA ILE A 122 -4.87 -24.72 33.85
C ILE A 122 -4.49 -24.45 35.30
N SER A 123 -4.19 -25.52 36.04
CA SER A 123 -3.78 -25.47 37.44
C SER A 123 -2.39 -26.06 37.63
N LEU A 124 -1.61 -25.47 38.54
CA LEU A 124 -0.27 -25.93 38.88
C LEU A 124 -0.18 -26.06 40.41
N LYS A 125 0.19 -27.25 40.90
CA LYS A 125 0.29 -27.52 42.33
C LYS A 125 1.67 -28.10 42.68
N PRO A 126 2.46 -27.44 43.55
CA PRO A 126 3.74 -27.96 44.01
C PRO A 126 3.61 -29.38 44.56
N GLY A 127 4.47 -30.30 44.11
CA GLY A 127 4.45 -31.72 44.48
C GLY A 127 3.37 -32.58 43.80
N GLN A 128 2.43 -32.00 43.04
CA GLN A 128 1.42 -32.75 42.26
C GLN A 128 1.37 -32.37 40.77
N GLY A 129 2.20 -31.42 40.33
CA GLY A 129 2.43 -31.13 38.91
C GLY A 129 1.43 -30.15 38.29
N LEU A 130 1.38 -30.19 36.95
CA LEU A 130 0.45 -29.41 36.13
C LEU A 130 -0.79 -30.26 35.84
N CYS A 131 -1.98 -29.71 36.06
CA CYS A 131 -3.25 -30.32 35.68
C CYS A 131 -4.05 -29.34 34.82
N VAL A 132 -4.27 -29.72 33.57
CA VAL A 132 -5.15 -29.04 32.60
C VAL A 132 -6.53 -29.69 32.70
N SER A 133 -7.58 -28.90 32.88
CA SER A 133 -8.95 -29.42 32.82
C SER A 133 -9.34 -29.80 31.40
N GLU A 134 -10.32 -30.68 31.27
CA GLU A 134 -11.04 -30.79 29.99
C GLU A 134 -11.69 -29.42 29.65
N PRO A 135 -11.84 -29.07 28.36
CA PRO A 135 -12.46 -27.80 27.96
C PRO A 135 -13.95 -27.78 28.31
N PHE A 136 -14.38 -26.81 29.13
CA PHE A 136 -15.79 -26.58 29.41
C PHE A 136 -16.40 -25.65 28.35
N GLU A 137 -17.36 -26.15 27.56
CA GLU A 137 -18.00 -25.36 26.49
C GLU A 137 -19.26 -24.65 26.96
N MET A 138 -19.39 -23.36 26.63
CA MET A 138 -20.57 -22.55 26.98
C MET A 138 -21.02 -21.69 25.78
N THR A 139 -22.20 -21.98 25.24
CA THR A 139 -22.73 -21.36 24.01
C THR A 139 -23.77 -20.27 24.26
N VAL A 140 -23.52 -19.05 23.78
CA VAL A 140 -24.43 -17.90 23.94
C VAL A 140 -25.17 -17.62 22.62
N ARG A 141 -26.51 -17.76 22.61
CA ARG A 141 -27.35 -17.58 21.39
C ARG A 141 -28.66 -16.80 21.63
N LYS A 142 -29.16 -16.12 20.59
CA LYS A 142 -30.48 -15.48 20.50
C LYS A 142 -31.10 -15.82 19.13
N PRO A 143 -32.41 -16.10 19.01
CA PRO A 143 -33.03 -16.54 17.75
C PRO A 143 -33.35 -15.39 16.78
N PHE A 144 -33.64 -14.20 17.31
CA PHE A 144 -33.90 -12.96 16.60
C PHE A 144 -33.05 -11.87 17.23
N PHE A 145 -32.37 -11.07 16.42
CA PHE A 145 -31.77 -9.80 16.82
C PHE A 145 -31.60 -8.84 15.63
N VAL A 146 -31.53 -7.55 15.91
CA VAL A 146 -31.10 -6.55 14.91
C VAL A 146 -29.61 -6.29 15.08
N ASP A 147 -28.81 -6.57 14.05
CA ASP A 147 -27.38 -6.20 14.04
C ASP A 147 -27.15 -5.13 12.97
N LEU A 148 -26.76 -3.96 13.46
CA LEU A 148 -26.54 -2.77 12.64
C LEU A 148 -25.23 -2.93 11.87
N LYS A 149 -25.31 -3.13 10.56
CA LYS A 149 -24.15 -3.19 9.67
C LYS A 149 -23.67 -1.78 9.35
N LEU A 150 -22.96 -1.24 10.32
CA LEU A 150 -22.06 -0.09 10.16
C LEU A 150 -20.71 -0.60 9.66
N PRO A 151 -20.05 0.11 8.73
CA PRO A 151 -18.59 0.08 8.61
C PRO A 151 -17.92 0.43 9.95
N PHE A 152 -16.70 -0.05 10.20
CA PHE A 152 -15.93 0.32 11.41
C PHE A 152 -15.78 1.84 11.54
N SER A 153 -15.54 2.47 10.40
CA SER A 153 -15.53 3.91 10.20
C SER A 153 -16.19 4.24 8.86
N VAL A 154 -16.88 5.37 8.79
CA VAL A 154 -17.36 5.94 7.52
C VAL A 154 -16.64 7.25 7.26
N VAL A 155 -16.34 7.54 5.99
CA VAL A 155 -15.77 8.84 5.65
C VAL A 155 -16.88 9.89 5.72
N ARG A 156 -16.59 11.01 6.37
CA ARG A 156 -17.47 12.19 6.40
C ARG A 156 -17.83 12.59 4.97
N ASN A 157 -19.11 12.87 4.73
CA ASN A 157 -19.71 13.18 3.42
C ASN A 157 -19.81 12.01 2.40
N GLU A 158 -19.41 10.77 2.73
CA GLU A 158 -19.82 9.61 1.90
C GLU A 158 -21.29 9.26 2.18
N GLN A 159 -22.09 9.05 1.12
CA GLN A 159 -23.44 8.52 1.26
C GLN A 159 -23.38 7.02 1.57
N VAL A 160 -23.51 6.67 2.84
CA VAL A 160 -23.47 5.27 3.27
C VAL A 160 -24.89 4.78 3.51
N GLN A 161 -25.36 3.89 2.64
CA GLN A 161 -26.57 3.11 2.86
C GLN A 161 -26.31 2.07 3.96
N ILE A 162 -26.36 2.49 5.24
CA ILE A 162 -26.24 1.55 6.34
C ILE A 162 -27.43 0.60 6.33
N GLN A 163 -27.18 -0.62 6.80
CA GLN A 163 -28.19 -1.66 6.81
C GLN A 163 -28.53 -2.00 8.25
N ALA A 164 -29.74 -1.63 8.68
CA ALA A 164 -30.35 -2.21 9.86
C ALA A 164 -30.80 -3.62 9.46
N VAL A 165 -29.94 -4.61 9.72
CA VAL A 165 -30.21 -5.97 9.28
C VAL A 165 -30.91 -6.72 10.41
N LEU A 166 -32.18 -7.06 10.17
CA LEU A 166 -32.97 -7.86 11.07
C LEU A 166 -32.64 -9.32 10.82
N TYR A 167 -31.75 -9.85 11.67
CA TYR A 167 -31.45 -11.26 11.73
C TYR A 167 -32.43 -11.97 12.64
N ASN A 168 -33.57 -12.33 12.07
CA ASN A 168 -34.13 -13.64 12.39
C ASN A 168 -33.08 -14.66 11.91
N PHE A 169 -32.24 -15.23 12.82
CA PHE A 169 -30.94 -15.88 12.49
C PHE A 169 -31.06 -17.30 11.89
N LEU A 170 -32.20 -17.49 11.29
CA LEU A 170 -32.34 -17.90 9.93
C LEU A 170 -31.48 -17.00 8.94
N SER A 171 -31.46 -17.19 7.62
CA SER A 171 -30.16 -17.22 6.86
C SER A 171 -29.42 -15.93 6.32
N ARG A 172 -28.26 -15.54 6.94
CA ARG A 172 -26.93 -14.96 6.42
C ARG A 172 -26.66 -13.46 5.92
N GLN A 173 -25.37 -13.11 5.56
CA GLN A 173 -24.67 -11.75 5.64
C GLN A 173 -23.57 -11.35 4.53
N VAL A 174 -22.94 -10.12 4.55
CA VAL A 174 -22.02 -9.45 3.50
C VAL A 174 -20.81 -8.48 3.96
N LYS A 175 -20.01 -7.73 3.09
CA LYS A 175 -18.59 -7.11 3.30
C LYS A 175 -18.03 -5.93 2.33
N ALA A 176 -16.90 -5.16 2.62
CA ALA A 176 -15.98 -4.24 1.77
C ALA A 176 -14.80 -3.48 2.57
N GLY A 177 -13.75 -2.64 2.20
CA GLY A 177 -12.98 -2.01 1.01
C GLY A 177 -11.75 -0.98 1.35
N GLY A 178 -10.62 -0.72 0.56
CA GLY A 178 -9.58 0.44 0.66
C GLY A 178 -7.95 0.30 0.68
N LYS A 179 -7.10 1.28 0.13
CA LYS A 179 -5.56 1.30 -0.17
C LYS A 179 -4.64 2.54 0.29
N ILE A 180 -3.24 2.46 0.33
CA ILE A 180 -2.21 3.41 0.93
C ILE A 180 -0.80 3.55 0.17
N GLU A 181 0.05 4.59 0.40
CA GLU A 181 1.45 4.85 -0.14
C GLU A 181 2.57 5.16 0.93
N LYS A 182 3.89 4.95 0.65
CA LYS A 182 5.06 5.15 1.57
C LYS A 182 6.38 5.68 0.90
N ILE A 183 7.22 6.45 1.62
CA ILE A 183 8.58 6.92 1.19
C ILE A 183 9.58 6.92 2.38
N SER A 184 10.80 6.37 2.27
CA SER A 184 11.81 6.39 3.37
C SER A 184 13.25 6.81 2.98
N HIS A 185 14.04 7.23 3.98
CA HIS A 185 15.47 7.57 3.94
C HIS A 185 16.18 7.17 5.25
N SER A 186 17.50 6.99 5.23
CA SER A 186 18.32 6.66 6.42
C SER A 186 19.63 7.45 6.51
N PHE A 187 20.11 7.69 7.74
CA PHE A 187 21.32 8.44 8.07
C PHE A 187 22.14 7.70 9.15
N VAL A 188 23.47 7.87 9.12
CA VAL A 188 24.37 7.34 10.16
C VAL A 188 24.73 8.45 11.16
N LEU A 189 24.44 8.21 12.43
CA LEU A 189 24.83 9.10 13.54
C LEU A 189 26.20 8.67 14.07
N ASN A 190 27.19 9.57 14.01
CA ASN A 190 28.50 9.40 14.64
C ASN A 190 29.08 10.78 15.00
N PRO A 191 28.62 11.40 16.11
CA PRO A 191 29.04 12.75 16.52
C PRO A 191 30.54 12.91 16.80
N GLN A 192 31.27 11.85 17.18
CA GLN A 192 32.71 11.92 17.52
C GLN A 192 33.06 13.04 18.53
N GLY A 193 32.19 13.30 19.51
CA GLY A 193 32.35 14.37 20.49
C GLY A 193 31.97 15.79 20.02
N ARG A 194 31.48 15.97 18.79
CA ARG A 194 30.91 17.22 18.27
C ARG A 194 29.42 17.02 17.93
N PRO A 195 28.55 18.04 18.05
CA PRO A 195 27.17 17.89 17.66
C PRO A 195 27.04 17.72 16.13
N GLN A 196 26.48 16.59 15.69
CA GLN A 196 26.03 16.36 14.32
C GLN A 196 24.59 16.86 14.19
N VAL A 197 24.28 17.67 13.17
CA VAL A 197 22.93 18.20 12.95
C VAL A 197 22.46 17.78 11.56
N GLU A 198 21.37 17.02 11.52
CA GLU A 198 20.67 16.64 10.30
C GLU A 198 19.37 17.46 10.17
N LEU A 199 19.09 17.99 8.98
CA LEU A 199 17.88 18.76 8.69
C LEU A 199 16.96 17.95 7.79
N VAL A 200 15.74 17.70 8.25
CA VAL A 200 14.67 17.11 7.45
C VAL A 200 13.68 18.22 7.08
N PRO A 201 13.80 18.84 5.89
CA PRO A 201 12.90 19.90 5.47
C PRO A 201 11.50 19.36 5.20
N ARG A 202 10.49 20.22 5.33
CA ARG A 202 9.14 19.96 4.82
C ARG A 202 9.19 19.56 3.35
N ARG A 203 8.33 18.65 2.93
CA ARG A 203 8.36 18.07 1.58
C ARG A 203 6.99 18.16 0.93
N ASP A 204 6.93 18.82 -0.23
CA ASP A 204 5.72 18.87 -1.04
C ASP A 204 5.48 17.47 -1.67
N LEU A 205 4.34 16.86 -1.33
CA LEU A 205 4.00 15.48 -1.71
C LEU A 205 3.08 15.47 -2.92
N LEU A 206 3.65 15.13 -4.08
CA LEU A 206 2.93 15.06 -5.35
C LEU A 206 1.74 14.08 -5.27
N ASN A 207 0.58 14.59 -5.68
CA ASN A 207 -0.70 13.89 -5.78
C ASN A 207 -1.15 13.26 -4.44
N LYS A 208 -0.75 13.86 -3.31
CA LYS A 208 -1.34 13.59 -1.98
C LYS A 208 -2.85 13.86 -2.02
N MET A 209 -3.65 12.86 -1.65
CA MET A 209 -5.10 12.96 -1.56
C MET A 209 -5.52 14.15 -0.68
N PRO A 210 -6.32 15.11 -1.20
CA PRO A 210 -6.77 16.25 -0.42
C PRO A 210 -7.49 15.85 0.87
N ASN A 211 -7.27 16.62 1.93
CA ASN A 211 -7.77 16.36 3.30
C ASN A 211 -7.26 15.08 3.99
N THR A 212 -6.29 14.35 3.42
CA THR A 212 -5.55 13.30 4.14
C THR A 212 -4.32 13.89 4.84
N GLU A 213 -4.00 13.38 6.04
CA GLU A 213 -2.75 13.72 6.71
C GLU A 213 -1.57 12.98 6.06
N ALA A 214 -0.38 13.59 6.14
CA ALA A 214 0.86 12.98 5.70
C ALA A 214 1.83 12.95 6.88
N GLU A 215 2.20 11.74 7.29
CA GLU A 215 2.78 11.45 8.58
C GLU A 215 4.27 11.16 8.43
N VAL A 216 5.12 11.86 9.19
CA VAL A 216 6.57 11.61 9.21
C VAL A 216 6.93 10.87 10.49
N PHE A 217 7.35 9.62 10.34
CA PHE A 217 7.89 8.79 11.41
C PHE A 217 9.41 8.91 11.42
N VAL A 218 9.97 9.24 12.58
CA VAL A 218 11.42 9.21 12.82
C VAL A 218 11.72 8.03 13.74
N SER A 219 12.69 7.20 13.35
CA SER A 219 13.22 6.04 14.08
C SER A 219 14.69 6.29 14.41
N VAL A 220 15.13 5.94 15.62
CA VAL A 220 16.54 5.97 16.01
C VAL A 220 16.89 4.70 16.79
N GLN A 221 18.07 4.15 16.50
CA GLN A 221 18.62 2.98 17.18
C GLN A 221 20.14 3.11 17.37
N GLY A 222 20.65 2.56 18.48
CA GLY A 222 22.06 2.69 18.90
C GLY A 222 23.02 1.66 18.35
N ASP A 223 22.59 0.88 17.35
CA ASP A 223 23.38 -0.14 16.67
C ASP A 223 23.15 -0.03 15.16
N ILE A 224 24.19 -0.23 14.36
CA ILE A 224 24.11 -0.05 12.89
C ILE A 224 23.38 -1.20 12.18
N LEU A 225 23.29 -2.39 12.79
CA LEU A 225 22.51 -3.54 12.32
C LEU A 225 21.17 -3.67 13.06
N GLY A 226 20.99 -2.97 14.18
CA GLY A 226 19.84 -3.11 15.09
C GLY A 226 18.45 -3.08 14.44
N GLU A 227 18.19 -2.16 13.50
CA GLU A 227 16.89 -2.12 12.80
C GLU A 227 16.69 -3.39 11.95
N THR A 228 17.73 -3.79 11.21
CA THR A 228 17.76 -5.02 10.39
C THR A 228 17.57 -6.28 11.24
N ILE A 229 18.20 -6.33 12.42
CA ILE A 229 18.06 -7.44 13.39
C ILE A 229 16.61 -7.56 13.86
N LEU A 230 16.00 -6.46 14.33
CA LEU A 230 14.61 -6.50 14.82
C LEU A 230 13.60 -6.79 13.68
N GLY A 231 13.76 -6.15 12.53
CA GLY A 231 12.89 -6.34 11.36
C GLY A 231 12.96 -7.75 10.77
N SER A 232 14.10 -8.43 10.86
CA SER A 232 14.29 -9.78 10.32
C SER A 232 13.98 -10.91 11.30
N LEU A 233 14.18 -10.71 12.61
CA LEU A 233 14.04 -11.77 13.61
C LEU A 233 12.69 -11.75 14.36
N THR A 234 11.98 -10.61 14.40
CA THR A 234 10.72 -10.52 15.17
C THR A 234 9.47 -10.83 14.32
N SER A 235 8.62 -11.73 14.83
CA SER A 235 7.46 -12.30 14.12
C SER A 235 6.39 -11.27 13.68
N ARG A 236 6.39 -10.06 14.25
CA ARG A 236 5.46 -8.98 13.86
C ARG A 236 6.00 -8.05 12.77
N GLU A 237 7.32 -7.91 12.63
CA GLU A 237 7.93 -6.89 11.78
C GLU A 237 8.53 -7.47 10.50
N THR A 238 8.85 -8.78 10.51
CA THR A 238 9.07 -9.56 9.27
C THR A 238 7.94 -9.37 8.26
N HIS A 239 6.70 -9.16 8.73
CA HIS A 239 5.52 -8.90 7.90
C HIS A 239 5.62 -7.64 7.02
N GLU A 240 6.45 -6.65 7.37
CA GLU A 240 6.73 -5.49 6.52
C GLU A 240 8.04 -5.63 5.72
N LEU A 241 9.05 -6.34 6.24
CA LEU A 241 10.36 -6.42 5.58
C LEU A 241 10.48 -7.54 4.54
N LEU A 242 10.03 -8.75 4.87
CA LEU A 242 10.15 -9.95 4.05
C LEU A 242 8.92 -10.83 4.28
N ARG A 243 8.01 -10.89 3.30
CA ARG A 243 6.78 -11.71 3.37
C ARG A 243 7.10 -13.11 3.90
N VAL A 244 6.27 -13.62 4.81
CA VAL A 244 6.29 -15.03 5.21
C VAL A 244 6.26 -15.89 3.93
N PRO A 245 7.23 -16.79 3.69
CA PRO A 245 7.46 -17.39 2.38
C PRO A 245 6.27 -18.25 1.94
N THR A 246 5.53 -17.74 0.96
CA THR A 246 4.25 -18.28 0.47
C THR A 246 4.31 -18.59 -1.03
N GLY A 247 5.45 -19.09 -1.50
CA GLY A 247 5.65 -19.48 -2.90
C GLY A 247 6.94 -20.27 -3.12
N CYS A 248 7.58 -19.95 -4.26
CA CYS A 248 8.73 -20.59 -4.91
C CYS A 248 10.05 -20.64 -4.09
N PRO A 249 11.11 -21.28 -4.63
CA PRO A 249 12.45 -21.27 -4.03
C PRO A 249 12.97 -19.86 -3.76
N GLU A 250 12.76 -18.91 -4.69
CA GLU A 250 13.20 -17.52 -4.56
C GLU A 250 12.69 -16.88 -3.25
N GLN A 251 11.39 -16.94 -3.01
CA GLN A 251 10.74 -16.35 -1.84
C GLN A 251 11.14 -17.06 -0.54
N THR A 252 11.41 -18.36 -0.63
CA THR A 252 11.86 -19.16 0.52
C THR A 252 13.28 -18.80 0.90
N LEU A 253 14.19 -18.71 -0.08
CA LEU A 253 15.60 -18.34 0.10
C LEU A 253 15.76 -16.85 0.50
N SER A 254 14.92 -15.96 -0.03
CA SER A 254 14.95 -14.53 0.30
C SER A 254 14.61 -14.26 1.77
N GLY A 255 13.62 -14.97 2.32
CA GLY A 255 13.28 -14.90 3.74
C GLY A 255 14.30 -15.62 4.63
N LEU A 256 14.86 -16.74 4.16
CA LEU A 256 15.74 -17.61 4.95
C LEU A 256 17.18 -17.07 5.09
N THR A 257 17.76 -16.51 4.02
CA THR A 257 19.20 -16.16 4.01
C THR A 257 19.56 -15.05 5.02
N PRO A 258 18.84 -13.91 5.11
CA PRO A 258 19.15 -12.86 6.08
C PRO A 258 19.04 -13.35 7.53
N VAL A 259 18.06 -14.21 7.81
CA VAL A 259 17.85 -14.78 9.14
C VAL A 259 19.04 -15.65 9.55
N ILE A 260 19.58 -16.49 8.65
CA ILE A 260 20.80 -17.28 8.92
C ILE A 260 22.01 -16.37 9.17
N ILE A 261 22.24 -15.37 8.30
CA ILE A 261 23.38 -14.44 8.41
C ILE A 261 23.35 -13.69 9.75
N LEU A 262 22.18 -13.14 10.12
CA LEU A 262 22.00 -12.42 11.38
C LEU A 262 22.11 -13.34 12.61
N THR A 263 21.68 -14.60 12.49
CA THR A 263 21.85 -15.60 13.57
C THR A 263 23.33 -15.94 13.78
N ARG A 264 24.09 -16.19 12.69
CA ARG A 264 25.55 -16.42 12.74
C ARG A 264 26.29 -15.18 13.27
N TYR A 265 25.84 -13.98 12.94
CA TYR A 265 26.37 -12.73 13.50
C TYR A 265 26.14 -12.63 15.02
N LEU A 266 24.91 -12.86 15.50
CA LEU A 266 24.57 -12.78 16.93
C LEU A 266 25.21 -13.90 17.77
N ASP A 267 25.35 -15.10 17.21
CA ASP A 267 26.09 -16.21 17.84
C ASP A 267 27.59 -15.87 17.95
N ALA A 268 28.24 -15.45 16.86
CA ALA A 268 29.67 -15.14 16.84
C ALA A 268 30.05 -13.92 17.69
N THR A 269 29.12 -12.98 17.93
CA THR A 269 29.34 -11.79 18.77
C THR A 269 28.79 -11.95 20.20
N GLY A 270 28.11 -13.05 20.52
CA GLY A 270 27.47 -13.29 21.83
C GLY A 270 26.30 -12.35 22.16
N GLN A 271 25.75 -11.63 21.17
CA GLN A 271 24.85 -10.50 21.39
C GLN A 271 23.39 -10.88 21.73
N TRP A 272 23.01 -12.16 21.70
CA TRP A 272 21.65 -12.64 22.02
C TRP A 272 21.09 -12.14 23.36
N GLY A 273 21.93 -11.99 24.38
CA GLY A 273 21.53 -11.44 25.68
C GLY A 273 21.01 -9.99 25.62
N LYS A 274 21.30 -9.24 24.55
CA LYS A 274 20.81 -7.88 24.29
C LYS A 274 19.58 -7.83 23.37
N VAL A 275 19.30 -8.90 22.63
CA VAL A 275 18.20 -9.00 21.65
C VAL A 275 16.99 -9.76 22.22
N GLY A 276 17.22 -10.70 23.14
CA GLY A 276 16.22 -11.63 23.66
C GLY A 276 16.60 -13.07 23.28
N VAL A 277 16.98 -13.87 24.27
CA VAL A 277 17.40 -15.27 24.06
C VAL A 277 16.23 -16.13 23.58
N GLU A 278 15.01 -15.80 24.04
CA GLU A 278 13.74 -16.40 23.62
C GLU A 278 13.44 -16.22 22.13
N HIS A 279 14.05 -15.25 21.46
CA HIS A 279 13.91 -15.08 20.01
C HIS A 279 14.74 -16.11 19.23
N ARG A 280 15.86 -16.61 19.79
CA ARG A 280 16.72 -17.62 19.12
C ARG A 280 15.94 -18.91 18.83
N ASP A 281 15.14 -19.39 19.78
CA ASP A 281 14.32 -20.60 19.60
C ASP A 281 13.22 -20.43 18.52
N GLN A 282 12.63 -19.24 18.40
CA GLN A 282 11.66 -18.98 17.34
C GLN A 282 12.34 -18.83 15.97
N VAL A 283 13.52 -18.21 15.93
CA VAL A 283 14.35 -18.11 14.74
C VAL A 283 14.75 -19.50 14.23
N MET A 284 15.21 -20.41 15.11
CA MET A 284 15.54 -21.79 14.70
C MET A 284 14.34 -22.53 14.11
N LYS A 285 13.13 -22.37 14.67
CA LYS A 285 11.89 -22.94 14.09
C LYS A 285 11.59 -22.39 12.69
N ASN A 286 11.79 -21.09 12.48
CA ASN A 286 11.61 -20.45 11.18
C ASN A 286 12.63 -21.00 10.14
N ILE A 287 13.90 -21.16 10.53
CA ILE A 287 14.96 -21.70 9.66
C ILE A 287 14.63 -23.16 9.26
N VAL A 288 14.24 -24.01 10.22
CA VAL A 288 13.82 -25.40 9.95
C VAL A 288 12.64 -25.45 8.99
N SER A 289 11.62 -24.59 9.19
CA SER A 289 10.47 -24.52 8.28
C SER A 289 10.85 -24.12 6.84
N GLY A 290 11.78 -23.16 6.69
CA GLY A 290 12.34 -22.78 5.39
C GLY A 290 13.11 -23.91 4.71
N TYR A 291 13.92 -24.65 5.45
CA TYR A 291 14.65 -25.83 4.94
C TYR A 291 13.70 -26.94 4.48
N THR A 292 12.72 -27.32 5.30
CA THR A 292 11.71 -28.34 4.91
C THR A 292 10.92 -27.93 3.67
N ARG A 293 10.66 -26.62 3.48
CA ARG A 293 10.04 -26.08 2.26
C ARG A 293 10.96 -26.18 1.04
N MET A 294 12.25 -25.87 1.18
CA MET A 294 13.21 -26.02 0.08
C MET A 294 13.35 -27.47 -0.42
N LEU A 295 13.26 -28.45 0.47
CA LEU A 295 13.30 -29.87 0.08
C LEU A 295 12.17 -30.27 -0.88
N THR A 296 11.03 -29.55 -0.93
CA THR A 296 9.95 -29.86 -1.90
C THR A 296 10.27 -29.46 -3.34
N HIS A 297 11.36 -28.71 -3.54
CA HIS A 297 11.90 -28.27 -4.83
C HIS A 297 13.21 -28.99 -5.21
N ARG A 298 13.57 -30.05 -4.46
CA ARG A 298 14.73 -30.89 -4.76
C ARG A 298 14.36 -31.99 -5.76
N SER A 299 15.20 -32.17 -6.76
CA SER A 299 15.14 -33.24 -7.75
C SER A 299 15.76 -34.55 -7.22
N ALA A 300 15.49 -35.67 -7.88
CA ALA A 300 16.04 -36.99 -7.50
C ALA A 300 17.56 -37.12 -7.72
N ASP A 301 18.15 -36.30 -8.60
CA ASP A 301 19.59 -36.16 -8.82
C ASP A 301 20.27 -35.22 -7.80
N GLY A 302 19.50 -34.70 -6.83
CA GLY A 302 19.97 -33.79 -5.78
C GLY A 302 19.90 -32.30 -6.15
N THR A 303 19.61 -31.95 -7.41
CA THR A 303 19.53 -30.56 -7.90
C THR A 303 18.29 -29.81 -7.40
N TYR A 304 18.23 -28.49 -7.62
CA TYR A 304 17.06 -27.68 -7.29
C TYR A 304 16.41 -27.08 -8.55
N HIS A 305 15.08 -27.19 -8.61
CA HIS A 305 14.25 -26.72 -9.72
C HIS A 305 13.21 -25.70 -9.25
N ILE A 306 12.83 -24.77 -10.15
CA ILE A 306 11.78 -23.78 -9.86
C ILE A 306 10.41 -24.45 -9.98
N HIS A 307 10.20 -25.21 -11.06
CA HIS A 307 8.99 -25.99 -11.34
C HIS A 307 9.32 -27.47 -11.50
N LYS A 308 8.44 -28.36 -11.02
CA LYS A 308 8.63 -29.81 -11.09
C LYS A 308 8.72 -30.25 -12.56
N GLY A 309 9.66 -31.17 -12.86
CA GLY A 309 9.89 -31.67 -14.22
C GLY A 309 10.71 -30.75 -15.14
N LYS A 310 11.14 -29.56 -14.69
CA LYS A 310 12.16 -28.77 -15.39
C LYS A 310 13.58 -29.20 -14.94
N PRO A 311 14.62 -29.07 -15.79
CA PRO A 311 15.99 -29.37 -15.41
C PRO A 311 16.50 -28.43 -14.29
N GLY A 312 17.38 -28.95 -13.43
CA GLY A 312 17.96 -28.21 -12.32
C GLY A 312 18.86 -27.05 -12.77
N SER A 313 18.62 -25.86 -12.22
CA SER A 313 19.44 -24.68 -12.48
C SER A 313 20.72 -24.73 -11.64
N THR A 314 21.84 -24.47 -12.30
CA THR A 314 23.19 -24.34 -11.73
C THR A 314 23.29 -23.13 -10.82
N TRP A 315 22.74 -22.00 -11.25
CA TRP A 315 22.66 -20.79 -10.43
C TRP A 315 21.87 -21.06 -9.14
N LEU A 316 20.69 -21.69 -9.23
CA LEU A 316 19.88 -22.00 -8.04
C LEU A 316 20.55 -23.03 -7.14
N THR A 317 21.06 -24.11 -7.72
CA THR A 317 21.66 -25.23 -6.98
C THR A 317 22.92 -24.79 -6.23
N SER A 318 23.76 -23.93 -6.82
CA SER A 318 24.93 -23.33 -6.15
C SER A 318 24.53 -22.33 -5.06
N TYR A 319 23.51 -21.49 -5.28
CA TYR A 319 23.02 -20.59 -4.23
C TYR A 319 22.44 -21.37 -3.03
N VAL A 320 21.71 -22.47 -3.27
CA VAL A 320 21.21 -23.35 -2.20
C VAL A 320 22.36 -24.00 -1.43
N PHE A 321 23.39 -24.51 -2.11
CA PHE A 321 24.60 -25.02 -1.46
C PHE A 321 25.23 -23.98 -0.52
N ARG A 322 25.41 -22.74 -0.99
CA ARG A 322 25.94 -21.61 -0.19
C ARG A 322 25.10 -21.36 1.07
N VAL A 323 23.77 -21.29 0.94
CA VAL A 323 22.86 -21.06 2.08
C VAL A 323 22.90 -22.20 3.09
N TYR A 324 23.04 -23.44 2.64
CA TYR A 324 23.13 -24.60 3.52
C TYR A 324 24.50 -24.69 4.22
N ALA A 325 25.60 -24.34 3.54
CA ALA A 325 26.92 -24.19 4.16
C ALA A 325 26.91 -23.11 5.26
N LEU A 326 26.33 -21.94 4.97
CA LEU A 326 26.11 -20.86 5.96
C LEU A 326 25.28 -21.34 7.18
N ALA A 327 24.27 -22.18 6.94
CA ALA A 327 23.40 -22.71 7.99
C ALA A 327 24.06 -23.80 8.84
N TYR A 328 24.96 -24.60 8.25
CA TYR A 328 25.53 -25.80 8.88
C TYR A 328 26.22 -25.52 10.22
N SER A 329 27.02 -24.45 10.30
CA SER A 329 27.68 -24.03 11.55
C SER A 329 26.72 -23.55 12.64
N THR A 330 25.48 -23.21 12.27
CA THR A 330 24.50 -22.53 13.12
C THR A 330 23.40 -23.50 13.61
N MET A 331 23.22 -24.64 12.93
CA MET A 331 22.27 -25.69 13.30
C MET A 331 22.86 -26.68 14.31
N THR A 332 22.57 -26.50 15.60
CA THR A 332 22.91 -27.43 16.69
C THR A 332 22.21 -28.80 16.64
N LEU A 333 21.50 -29.12 15.56
CA LEU A 333 20.81 -30.40 15.32
C LEU A 333 21.13 -30.86 13.89
N HIS A 334 21.46 -32.15 13.74
CA HIS A 334 21.86 -32.79 12.47
C HIS A 334 20.69 -32.92 11.46
N MET A 335 20.14 -31.78 11.01
CA MET A 335 19.02 -31.67 10.05
C MET A 335 19.51 -31.55 8.60
N ILE A 336 20.71 -31.01 8.41
CA ILE A 336 21.43 -31.01 7.13
C ILE A 336 22.46 -32.14 7.21
N ASP A 337 22.25 -33.19 6.43
CA ASP A 337 23.27 -34.22 6.24
C ASP A 337 24.44 -33.64 5.43
N LEU A 338 25.65 -33.77 5.97
CA LEU A 338 26.88 -33.29 5.34
C LEU A 338 27.11 -33.96 3.98
N ARG A 339 26.82 -35.26 3.88
CA ARG A 339 27.01 -35.99 2.62
C ARG A 339 26.05 -35.48 1.55
N SER A 340 24.76 -35.37 1.87
CA SER A 340 23.75 -34.80 0.97
C SER A 340 23.97 -33.33 0.62
N LEU A 341 24.75 -32.58 1.41
CA LEU A 341 25.24 -31.23 1.08
C LEU A 341 26.41 -31.30 0.08
N CYS A 342 27.42 -32.13 0.35
CA CYS A 342 28.59 -32.27 -0.52
C CYS A 342 28.28 -32.94 -1.87
N ASP A 343 27.27 -33.81 -1.95
CA ASP A 343 26.73 -34.34 -3.21
C ASP A 343 26.30 -33.21 -4.18
N ILE A 344 25.81 -32.08 -3.64
CA ILE A 344 25.43 -30.90 -4.45
C ILE A 344 26.67 -30.23 -5.06
N ALA A 345 27.72 -29.99 -4.25
CA ALA A 345 28.98 -29.46 -4.77
C ALA A 345 29.63 -30.40 -5.79
N LYS A 346 29.56 -31.72 -5.54
CA LYS A 346 30.07 -32.75 -6.46
C LYS A 346 29.33 -32.74 -7.80
N TRP A 347 28.01 -32.56 -7.80
CA TRP A 347 27.24 -32.37 -9.04
C TRP A 347 27.66 -31.09 -9.78
N ILE A 348 27.80 -29.97 -9.07
CA ILE A 348 28.24 -28.69 -9.65
C ILE A 348 29.59 -28.84 -10.38
N ILE A 349 30.62 -29.40 -9.72
CA ILE A 349 31.96 -29.49 -10.32
C ILE A 349 32.09 -30.55 -11.42
N THR A 350 31.23 -31.59 -11.42
CA THR A 350 31.31 -32.68 -12.43
C THR A 350 30.37 -32.51 -13.62
N GLN A 351 29.20 -31.88 -13.44
CA GLN A 351 28.19 -31.74 -14.49
C GLN A 351 28.10 -30.33 -15.07
N ARG A 352 28.64 -29.31 -14.38
CA ARG A 352 28.47 -27.89 -14.76
C ARG A 352 29.76 -27.12 -14.99
N GLN A 353 30.95 -27.66 -14.69
CA GLN A 353 32.22 -27.02 -15.03
C GLN A 353 32.72 -27.47 -16.41
N ALA A 354 33.10 -26.52 -17.27
CA ALA A 354 33.77 -26.80 -18.54
C ALA A 354 35.30 -26.89 -18.39
N GLU A 355 35.99 -27.43 -19.41
CA GLU A 355 37.45 -27.61 -19.40
C GLU A 355 38.25 -26.31 -19.22
N ASP A 356 37.72 -25.18 -19.69
CA ASP A 356 38.31 -23.85 -19.53
C ASP A 356 38.16 -23.26 -18.11
N GLY A 357 37.42 -23.95 -17.24
CA GLY A 357 37.21 -23.61 -15.84
C GLY A 357 35.91 -22.86 -15.53
N LYS A 358 35.16 -22.39 -16.54
CA LYS A 358 33.89 -21.68 -16.33
C LYS A 358 32.76 -22.64 -15.94
N PHE A 359 31.73 -22.10 -15.30
CA PHE A 359 30.49 -22.82 -15.07
C PHE A 359 29.43 -22.48 -16.14
N LEU A 360 28.72 -23.51 -16.60
CA LEU A 360 27.65 -23.43 -17.58
C LEU A 360 26.28 -23.48 -16.89
N GLU A 361 25.26 -22.95 -17.56
CA GLU A 361 23.87 -23.06 -17.12
C GLU A 361 22.96 -23.56 -18.24
N GLU A 362 22.18 -24.58 -17.93
CA GLU A 362 21.22 -25.24 -18.83
C GLU A 362 19.80 -25.22 -18.26
N GLY A 363 19.63 -24.83 -16.99
CA GLY A 363 18.32 -24.59 -16.39
C GLY A 363 17.81 -23.17 -16.68
N PRO A 364 16.48 -22.97 -16.84
CA PRO A 364 15.91 -21.64 -17.08
C PRO A 364 16.06 -20.74 -15.84
N ILE A 365 16.82 -19.65 -15.95
CA ILE A 365 17.14 -18.76 -14.81
C ILE A 365 16.04 -17.72 -14.57
N ILE A 366 14.95 -18.15 -13.93
CA ILE A 366 13.75 -17.34 -13.66
C ILE A 366 13.82 -16.73 -12.23
N MET A 367 14.98 -16.22 -11.84
CA MET A 367 15.23 -15.67 -10.48
C MET A 367 16.06 -14.39 -10.54
N ALA A 368 15.55 -13.35 -11.21
CA ALA A 368 16.36 -12.16 -11.51
C ALA A 368 16.78 -11.36 -10.27
N SER A 369 15.96 -11.36 -9.21
CA SER A 369 16.35 -10.75 -7.93
C SER A 369 17.63 -11.38 -7.42
N MET A 370 17.79 -12.68 -7.69
CA MET A 370 18.88 -13.51 -7.21
C MET A 370 20.08 -13.59 -8.17
N GLN A 371 19.86 -13.27 -9.44
CA GLN A 371 20.91 -12.96 -10.41
C GLN A 371 21.53 -11.57 -10.20
N GLY A 372 20.76 -10.59 -9.71
CA GLY A 372 21.26 -9.25 -9.45
C GLY A 372 21.76 -8.54 -10.72
N GLY A 373 22.90 -7.84 -10.61
CA GLY A 373 23.53 -7.12 -11.74
C GLY A 373 24.04 -8.02 -12.89
N TYR A 374 23.93 -9.35 -12.76
CA TYR A 374 24.20 -10.34 -13.82
C TYR A 374 23.47 -10.04 -15.14
N ARG A 375 22.27 -9.43 -15.08
CA ARG A 375 21.40 -9.24 -16.25
C ARG A 375 21.82 -8.08 -17.14
N GLY A 376 22.67 -8.42 -18.10
CA GLY A 376 23.41 -7.45 -18.91
C GLY A 376 24.87 -7.34 -18.50
N SER A 377 25.38 -8.24 -17.65
CA SER A 377 26.80 -8.43 -17.33
C SER A 377 27.55 -9.19 -18.45
N GLU A 378 28.66 -9.84 -18.12
CA GLU A 378 29.18 -11.00 -18.87
C GLU A 378 28.75 -12.26 -18.12
N ALA A 379 27.77 -12.99 -18.67
CA ALA A 379 27.05 -14.04 -17.98
C ALA A 379 27.96 -15.14 -17.42
N ASP A 380 28.80 -15.75 -18.27
CA ASP A 380 29.74 -16.82 -17.93
C ASP A 380 30.68 -16.42 -16.78
N VAL A 381 31.15 -15.18 -16.80
CA VAL A 381 32.10 -14.62 -15.82
C VAL A 381 31.41 -14.42 -14.47
N CYS A 382 30.22 -13.83 -14.46
CA CYS A 382 29.45 -13.61 -13.23
C CYS A 382 28.92 -14.92 -12.63
N LEU A 383 28.49 -15.89 -13.47
CA LEU A 383 28.09 -17.23 -12.99
C LEU A 383 29.28 -17.95 -12.36
N THR A 384 30.44 -17.92 -13.01
CA THR A 384 31.66 -18.55 -12.49
C THR A 384 32.11 -17.93 -11.16
N ALA A 385 32.00 -16.61 -11.01
CA ALA A 385 32.26 -15.93 -9.73
C ALA A 385 31.24 -16.32 -8.64
N LEU A 386 29.94 -16.35 -8.96
CA LEU A 386 28.88 -16.77 -8.02
C LEU A 386 29.07 -18.21 -7.53
N VAL A 387 29.37 -19.14 -8.44
CA VAL A 387 29.64 -20.54 -8.10
C VAL A 387 30.92 -20.66 -7.27
N LEU A 388 31.98 -19.91 -7.60
CA LEU A 388 33.22 -19.93 -6.82
C LEU A 388 33.03 -19.42 -5.38
N ILE A 389 32.26 -18.34 -5.19
CA ILE A 389 31.86 -17.83 -3.87
C ILE A 389 31.02 -18.87 -3.09
N ALA A 390 30.13 -19.60 -3.79
CA ALA A 390 29.33 -20.65 -3.18
C ALA A 390 30.17 -21.86 -2.74
N LEU A 391 31.13 -22.29 -3.57
CA LEU A 391 32.02 -23.42 -3.26
C LEU A 391 33.00 -23.08 -2.12
N ASP A 392 33.50 -21.84 -2.04
CA ASP A 392 34.44 -21.45 -0.96
C ASP A 392 33.78 -21.42 0.43
N GLU A 393 32.55 -20.93 0.56
CA GLU A 393 31.81 -20.94 1.84
C GLU A 393 31.51 -22.38 2.34
N GLY A 394 31.49 -23.39 1.46
CA GLY A 394 31.34 -24.80 1.79
C GLY A 394 32.64 -25.64 1.77
N LYS A 395 33.79 -25.01 1.47
CA LYS A 395 35.06 -25.68 1.21
C LYS A 395 35.58 -26.49 2.40
N GLU A 396 35.66 -25.89 3.58
CA GLU A 396 36.15 -26.55 4.79
C GLU A 396 35.22 -27.69 5.25
N LEU A 397 33.96 -27.68 4.82
CA LEU A 397 32.99 -28.74 5.10
C LEU A 397 33.12 -29.94 4.14
N CYS A 398 33.38 -29.69 2.84
CA CYS A 398 33.34 -30.72 1.80
C CYS A 398 34.70 -31.17 1.25
N SER A 399 35.82 -30.56 1.65
CA SER A 399 37.16 -30.94 1.16
C SER A 399 37.58 -32.38 1.53
N SER A 400 37.00 -32.98 2.57
CA SER A 400 37.21 -34.40 2.93
C SER A 400 36.42 -35.38 2.07
N GLU A 401 35.23 -34.99 1.60
CA GLU A 401 34.33 -35.82 0.77
C GLU A 401 34.61 -35.67 -0.74
N ILE A 402 35.25 -34.56 -1.15
CA ILE A 402 35.46 -34.18 -2.55
C ILE A 402 36.93 -33.75 -2.79
N PRO A 403 37.86 -34.69 -3.07
CA PRO A 403 39.26 -34.38 -3.31
C PRO A 403 39.50 -33.37 -4.44
N ASP A 404 38.69 -33.44 -5.51
CA ASP A 404 38.81 -32.58 -6.69
C ASP A 404 38.27 -31.15 -6.49
N LEU A 405 37.63 -30.84 -5.34
CA LEU A 405 36.98 -29.55 -5.08
C LEU A 405 37.95 -28.38 -5.22
N VAL A 406 39.12 -28.47 -4.59
CA VAL A 406 40.15 -27.43 -4.64
C VAL A 406 40.69 -27.26 -6.07
N ALA A 407 40.88 -28.36 -6.81
CA ALA A 407 41.33 -28.31 -8.21
C ALA A 407 40.27 -27.70 -9.15
N SER A 408 38.98 -27.92 -8.88
CA SER A 408 37.87 -27.27 -9.59
C SER A 408 37.83 -25.76 -9.32
N MET A 409 37.99 -25.35 -8.06
CA MET A 409 38.05 -23.93 -7.67
C MET A 409 39.26 -23.22 -8.30
N GLU A 410 40.41 -23.86 -8.38
CA GLU A 410 41.61 -23.32 -9.05
C GLU A 410 41.42 -23.11 -10.56
N LYS A 411 40.73 -24.03 -11.26
CA LYS A 411 40.35 -23.82 -12.67
C LYS A 411 39.45 -22.59 -12.83
N ALA A 412 38.46 -22.42 -11.95
CA ALA A 412 37.56 -21.27 -11.96
C ALA A 412 38.30 -19.95 -11.66
N ARG A 413 39.23 -19.95 -10.69
CA ARG A 413 40.11 -18.81 -10.41
C ARG A 413 40.94 -18.42 -11.64
N ALA A 414 41.60 -19.39 -12.28
CA ALA A 414 42.41 -19.15 -13.47
C ALA A 414 41.58 -18.63 -14.67
N PHE A 415 40.33 -19.07 -14.83
CA PHE A 415 39.40 -18.52 -15.82
C PHE A 415 39.10 -17.04 -15.55
N LEU A 416 38.74 -16.70 -14.30
CA LEU A 416 38.40 -15.35 -13.89
C LEU A 416 39.59 -14.37 -14.02
N GLU A 417 40.80 -14.79 -13.61
CA GLU A 417 42.01 -13.99 -13.77
C GLU A 417 42.32 -13.68 -15.25
N ARG A 418 42.13 -14.66 -16.16
CA ARG A 418 42.34 -14.46 -17.60
C ARG A 418 41.36 -13.46 -18.19
N ARG A 419 40.09 -13.47 -17.76
CA ARG A 419 39.04 -12.58 -18.27
C ARG A 419 39.00 -11.21 -17.59
N LEU A 420 39.60 -11.04 -16.41
CA LEU A 420 39.64 -9.78 -15.65
C LEU A 420 40.03 -8.53 -16.48
N PRO A 421 40.96 -8.58 -17.47
CA PRO A 421 41.30 -7.44 -18.35
C PRO A 421 40.22 -7.08 -19.38
N ASP A 422 39.28 -7.97 -19.69
CA ASP A 422 38.22 -7.72 -20.70
C ASP A 422 36.99 -7.03 -20.08
N ILE A 423 36.73 -7.28 -18.78
CA ILE A 423 35.50 -6.91 -18.07
C ILE A 423 35.18 -5.41 -18.14
N GLN A 424 34.15 -5.05 -18.91
CA GLN A 424 33.73 -3.65 -19.11
C GLN A 424 32.74 -3.11 -18.06
N LYS A 425 32.23 -3.94 -17.15
CA LYS A 425 31.01 -3.65 -16.38
C LYS A 425 31.26 -3.69 -14.88
N THR A 426 30.91 -2.60 -14.18
CA THR A 426 31.13 -2.39 -12.74
C THR A 426 30.70 -3.59 -11.88
N PHE A 427 29.51 -4.13 -12.11
CA PHE A 427 29.00 -5.28 -11.35
C PHE A 427 29.86 -6.54 -11.54
N SER A 428 30.21 -6.86 -12.80
CA SER A 428 31.09 -7.98 -13.12
C SER A 428 32.45 -7.82 -12.43
N VAL A 429 33.05 -6.62 -12.45
CA VAL A 429 34.34 -6.39 -11.77
C VAL A 429 34.19 -6.57 -10.26
N ALA A 430 33.15 -6.02 -9.64
CA ALA A 430 32.95 -6.12 -8.19
C ALA A 430 32.82 -7.57 -7.69
N ILE A 431 32.00 -8.38 -8.35
CA ILE A 431 31.78 -9.78 -7.92
C ILE A 431 32.99 -10.68 -8.23
N VAL A 432 33.68 -10.46 -9.36
CA VAL A 432 34.92 -11.19 -9.69
C VAL A 432 36.05 -10.82 -8.72
N SER A 433 36.24 -9.53 -8.42
CA SER A 433 37.24 -9.08 -7.45
C SER A 433 37.01 -9.68 -6.06
N TYR A 434 35.75 -9.87 -5.62
CA TYR A 434 35.45 -10.57 -4.37
C TYR A 434 35.78 -12.08 -4.44
N ALA A 435 35.37 -12.78 -5.50
CA ALA A 435 35.68 -14.20 -5.68
C ALA A 435 37.21 -14.48 -5.77
N LEU A 436 37.96 -13.54 -6.37
CA LEU A 436 39.42 -13.56 -6.42
C LEU A 436 40.06 -13.27 -5.06
N ALA A 437 39.46 -12.43 -4.21
CA ALA A 437 39.96 -12.16 -2.86
C ALA A 437 39.80 -13.38 -1.92
N LEU A 438 38.62 -14.01 -1.91
CA LEU A 438 38.37 -15.25 -1.14
C LEU A 438 39.39 -16.35 -1.51
N THR A 439 39.65 -16.51 -2.81
CA THR A 439 40.63 -17.47 -3.33
C THR A 439 42.08 -16.94 -3.34
N LYS A 440 42.35 -15.86 -2.60
CA LYS A 440 43.68 -15.28 -2.31
C LYS A 440 44.52 -15.01 -3.57
N SER A 441 43.87 -14.62 -4.66
CA SER A 441 44.54 -14.13 -5.87
C SER A 441 45.19 -12.77 -5.60
N PRO A 442 46.46 -12.54 -6.01
CA PRO A 442 47.08 -11.22 -5.93
C PRO A 442 46.38 -10.18 -6.82
N ARG A 443 45.58 -10.63 -7.79
CA ARG A 443 44.92 -9.78 -8.80
C ARG A 443 43.55 -9.25 -8.36
N ALA A 444 43.11 -9.59 -7.14
CA ALA A 444 41.78 -9.27 -6.63
C ALA A 444 41.46 -7.76 -6.62
N ASN A 445 42.46 -6.86 -6.52
CA ASN A 445 42.26 -5.41 -6.55
C ASN A 445 42.70 -4.73 -7.87
N ASP A 446 43.24 -5.46 -8.87
CA ASP A 446 43.81 -4.90 -10.12
C ASP A 446 42.92 -3.84 -10.78
N ARG A 447 41.61 -4.10 -10.80
CA ARG A 447 40.63 -3.34 -11.58
C ARG A 447 39.49 -2.72 -10.77
N LEU A 448 39.26 -3.17 -9.53
CA LEU A 448 38.08 -2.75 -8.76
C LEU A 448 38.04 -1.23 -8.55
N ASP A 449 39.17 -0.64 -8.20
CA ASP A 449 39.28 0.80 -7.92
C ASP A 449 39.11 1.69 -9.17
N SER A 450 39.25 1.16 -10.39
CA SER A 450 39.02 1.94 -11.62
C SER A 450 37.54 2.09 -11.97
N PHE A 451 36.66 1.34 -11.32
CA PHE A 451 35.19 1.41 -11.45
C PHE A 451 34.50 2.07 -10.24
N ALA A 452 35.29 2.58 -9.29
CA ALA A 452 34.79 3.26 -8.11
C ALA A 452 34.32 4.70 -8.44
N SER A 453 33.42 5.23 -7.62
CA SER A 453 33.08 6.66 -7.61
C SER A 453 34.33 7.53 -7.35
N ARG A 454 34.26 8.83 -7.69
CA ARG A 454 35.37 9.79 -7.45
C ARG A 454 35.88 9.83 -6.00
N ASN A 455 35.02 9.49 -5.04
CA ASN A 455 35.32 9.48 -3.61
C ASN A 455 35.56 8.05 -3.06
N LYS A 456 35.68 7.04 -3.94
CA LYS A 456 35.85 5.61 -3.63
C LYS A 456 34.84 5.00 -2.62
N ASN A 457 33.64 5.59 -2.51
CA ASN A 457 32.64 5.17 -1.53
C ASN A 457 31.50 4.31 -2.09
N TYR A 458 31.34 4.22 -3.41
CA TYR A 458 30.38 3.30 -4.06
C TYR A 458 30.79 2.99 -5.52
N TRP A 459 30.19 1.95 -6.10
CA TRP A 459 30.50 1.44 -7.44
C TRP A 459 29.28 1.56 -8.39
N PRO A 460 29.18 2.64 -9.20
CA PRO A 460 28.03 2.88 -10.08
C PRO A 460 27.94 1.88 -11.24
N VAL A 461 26.75 1.27 -11.44
CA VAL A 461 26.48 0.39 -12.59
C VAL A 461 26.04 1.16 -13.85
N LYS A 462 25.62 2.43 -13.69
CA LYS A 462 25.33 3.40 -14.77
C LYS A 462 25.66 4.83 -14.31
N ASP A 463 26.13 5.68 -15.23
CA ASP A 463 26.66 7.02 -14.94
C ASP A 463 25.70 8.05 -14.32
N LYS A 464 24.40 7.73 -14.16
CA LYS A 464 23.40 8.63 -13.56
C LYS A 464 22.56 8.00 -12.44
N ASP A 465 22.61 6.69 -12.24
CA ASP A 465 21.68 5.97 -11.35
C ASP A 465 22.28 5.67 -9.96
N TRP A 466 22.53 6.74 -9.20
CA TRP A 466 22.99 6.72 -7.79
C TRP A 466 22.01 6.06 -6.79
N ASN A 467 20.85 5.63 -7.26
CA ASN A 467 19.81 4.88 -6.53
C ASN A 467 19.48 3.51 -7.15
N SER A 468 20.24 3.03 -8.16
CA SER A 468 20.01 1.69 -8.72
C SER A 468 20.34 0.59 -7.70
N LEU A 469 19.48 -0.42 -7.65
CA LEU A 469 19.65 -1.59 -6.77
C LEU A 469 20.96 -2.35 -7.05
N TYR A 470 21.38 -2.40 -8.31
CA TYR A 470 22.64 -3.03 -8.73
C TYR A 470 23.89 -2.25 -8.30
N THR A 471 23.79 -0.91 -8.16
CA THR A 471 24.86 -0.08 -7.59
C THR A 471 25.07 -0.41 -6.11
N ILE A 472 23.99 -0.68 -5.35
CA ILE A 472 24.08 -1.10 -3.96
C ILE A 472 24.71 -2.50 -3.86
N GLU A 473 24.27 -3.44 -4.70
CA GLU A 473 24.80 -4.81 -4.75
C GLU A 473 26.30 -4.86 -5.12
N ALA A 474 26.71 -4.14 -6.17
CA ALA A 474 28.13 -4.03 -6.55
C ALA A 474 28.98 -3.40 -5.43
N THR A 475 28.44 -2.40 -4.74
CA THR A 475 29.12 -1.74 -3.61
C THR A 475 29.23 -2.66 -2.39
N ALA A 476 28.27 -3.55 -2.16
CA ALA A 476 28.34 -4.56 -1.11
C ALA A 476 29.40 -5.66 -1.40
N TYR A 477 29.50 -6.13 -2.66
CA TYR A 477 30.61 -7.02 -3.05
C TYR A 477 31.97 -6.34 -2.92
N ALA A 478 32.09 -5.06 -3.30
CA ALA A 478 33.32 -4.29 -3.13
C ALA A 478 33.69 -4.11 -1.64
N LEU A 479 32.72 -3.87 -0.75
CA LEU A 479 32.95 -3.85 0.70
C LEU A 479 33.51 -5.19 1.21
N MET A 480 32.93 -6.31 0.82
CA MET A 480 33.42 -7.63 1.22
C MET A 480 34.81 -7.95 0.67
N GLN A 481 35.12 -7.54 -0.56
CA GLN A 481 36.46 -7.64 -1.15
C GLN A 481 37.51 -6.85 -0.34
N LYS A 482 37.21 -5.60 0.02
CA LYS A 482 38.14 -4.75 0.79
C LYS A 482 38.35 -5.28 2.21
N LEU A 483 37.33 -5.90 2.81
CA LEU A 483 37.43 -6.58 4.10
C LEU A 483 38.31 -7.83 4.03
N GLU A 484 38.15 -8.69 3.02
CA GLU A 484 38.94 -9.91 2.85
C GLU A 484 40.44 -9.61 2.58
N LEU A 485 40.74 -8.48 1.93
CA LEU A 485 42.10 -7.97 1.76
C LEU A 485 42.65 -7.19 2.98
N GLY A 486 41.90 -7.08 4.08
CA GLY A 486 42.33 -6.37 5.30
C GLY A 486 42.40 -4.84 5.16
N LEU A 487 41.77 -4.24 4.14
CA LEU A 487 41.85 -2.81 3.82
C LEU A 487 40.85 -1.96 4.65
N HIS A 488 40.82 -2.19 5.97
CA HIS A 488 39.81 -1.64 6.91
C HIS A 488 39.68 -0.09 6.90
N ASN A 489 40.71 0.64 6.45
CA ASN A 489 40.64 2.09 6.33
C ASN A 489 39.69 2.55 5.21
N GLU A 490 39.57 1.80 4.12
CA GLU A 490 38.70 2.14 2.98
C GLU A 490 37.23 1.76 3.24
N THR A 491 36.99 0.70 4.02
CA THR A 491 35.67 0.09 4.22
C THR A 491 34.68 1.01 4.95
N HIS A 492 35.16 1.94 5.78
CA HIS A 492 34.34 2.86 6.56
C HIS A 492 33.44 3.77 5.70
N ALA A 493 33.96 4.32 4.60
CA ALA A 493 33.20 5.18 3.71
C ALA A 493 32.14 4.41 2.93
N ILE A 494 32.47 3.16 2.55
CA ILE A 494 31.62 2.25 1.80
C ILE A 494 30.46 1.76 2.68
N ALA A 495 30.75 1.33 3.91
CA ALA A 495 29.75 0.92 4.89
C ALA A 495 28.81 2.06 5.29
N LYS A 496 29.31 3.31 5.40
CA LYS A 496 28.46 4.49 5.61
C LYS A 496 27.48 4.68 4.45
N TRP A 497 27.96 4.66 3.21
CA TRP A 497 27.10 4.83 2.02
C TRP A 497 26.03 3.73 1.93
N LEU A 498 26.36 2.47 2.23
CA LEU A 498 25.39 1.38 2.28
C LEU A 498 24.32 1.60 3.36
N LEU A 499 24.68 2.01 4.57
CA LEU A 499 23.72 2.28 5.65
C LEU A 499 22.73 3.41 5.28
N GLU A 500 23.18 4.42 4.53
CA GLU A 500 22.34 5.54 4.04
C GLU A 500 21.36 5.12 2.92
N LYS A 501 21.56 3.96 2.29
CA LYS A 501 20.65 3.39 1.28
C LYS A 501 19.59 2.43 1.83
N ARG A 502 19.58 2.20 3.14
CA ARG A 502 18.66 1.30 3.83
C ARG A 502 17.27 1.94 3.99
N GLU A 503 16.21 1.13 3.93
CA GLU A 503 14.85 1.56 4.26
C GLU A 503 14.49 1.26 5.72
N LEU A 504 13.44 1.93 6.24
CA LEU A 504 12.98 1.71 7.62
C LEU A 504 12.65 0.24 7.87
N GLY A 505 13.12 -0.30 9.00
CA GLY A 505 13.04 -1.73 9.33
C GLY A 505 14.22 -2.56 8.82
N GLY A 506 15.09 -1.97 7.99
CA GLY A 506 16.43 -2.50 7.75
C GLY A 506 16.67 -3.22 6.42
N GLY A 507 15.75 -3.10 5.45
CA GLY A 507 15.82 -3.74 4.13
C GLY A 507 16.32 -2.82 3.00
N PHE A 508 16.46 -3.37 1.79
CA PHE A 508 17.02 -2.67 0.62
C PHE A 508 16.20 -2.90 -0.68
N LYS A 509 14.86 -2.82 -0.59
CA LYS A 509 13.86 -2.94 -1.70
C LYS A 509 13.79 -4.26 -2.47
N SER A 510 14.90 -4.98 -2.64
CA SER A 510 15.00 -6.23 -3.41
C SER A 510 15.71 -7.32 -2.62
N THR A 511 15.42 -8.58 -2.95
CA THR A 511 15.98 -9.79 -2.32
C THR A 511 17.50 -9.74 -2.18
N GLN A 512 18.30 -9.79 -3.25
CA GLN A 512 19.76 -9.84 -3.08
C GLN A 512 20.33 -8.54 -2.58
N THR A 513 19.80 -7.40 -3.02
CA THR A 513 20.26 -6.10 -2.52
C THR A 513 20.13 -6.05 -0.99
N THR A 514 19.11 -6.72 -0.42
CA THR A 514 18.97 -6.93 1.01
C THR A 514 19.93 -8.00 1.54
N VAL A 515 19.97 -9.22 0.99
CA VAL A 515 20.86 -10.30 1.45
C VAL A 515 22.33 -9.87 1.45
N VAL A 516 22.85 -9.42 0.31
CA VAL A 516 24.28 -9.11 0.09
C VAL A 516 24.70 -7.86 0.87
N ALA A 517 23.83 -6.85 1.01
CA ALA A 517 24.15 -5.68 1.85
C ALA A 517 24.15 -6.04 3.34
N ILE A 518 23.23 -6.90 3.82
CA ILE A 518 23.26 -7.41 5.19
C ILE A 518 24.50 -8.27 5.44
N GLU A 519 24.88 -9.11 4.47
CA GLU A 519 26.12 -9.90 4.55
C GLU A 519 27.36 -8.98 4.66
N ALA A 520 27.47 -7.98 3.78
CA ALA A 520 28.59 -7.05 3.78
C ALA A 520 28.66 -6.20 5.06
N LEU A 521 27.50 -5.76 5.59
CA LEU A 521 27.43 -4.99 6.84
C LEU A 521 27.67 -5.84 8.10
N THR A 522 27.29 -7.13 8.10
CA THR A 522 27.62 -8.05 9.20
C THR A 522 29.11 -8.43 9.20
N ARG A 523 29.68 -8.80 8.04
CA ARG A 523 31.14 -9.01 7.90
C ARG A 523 31.92 -7.75 8.30
N PHE A 524 31.48 -6.55 7.88
CA PHE A 524 32.06 -5.27 8.32
C PHE A 524 32.01 -5.10 9.85
N SER A 525 30.87 -5.36 10.47
CA SER A 525 30.67 -5.14 11.92
C SER A 525 31.43 -6.16 12.79
N GLN A 526 31.78 -7.33 12.23
CA GLN A 526 32.65 -8.31 12.87
C GLN A 526 34.14 -7.97 12.72
N ALA A 527 34.57 -7.53 11.53
CA ALA A 527 35.96 -7.21 11.25
C ALA A 527 36.38 -5.80 11.74
N VAL A 528 35.42 -4.90 11.96
CA VAL A 528 35.62 -3.53 12.45
C VAL A 528 34.62 -3.25 13.59
N PRO A 529 34.82 -3.85 14.77
CA PRO A 529 33.93 -3.65 15.93
C PRO A 529 34.01 -2.21 16.45
N PHE A 530 32.96 -1.77 17.15
CA PHE A 530 32.95 -0.46 17.80
C PHE A 530 33.56 -0.54 19.20
N GLU A 531 34.78 -0.03 19.35
CA GLU A 531 35.53 -0.01 20.62
C GLU A 531 35.14 1.15 21.57
N GLY A 532 34.25 2.05 21.13
CA GLY A 532 33.87 3.25 21.88
C GLY A 532 32.82 3.02 22.96
N VAL A 533 32.69 4.00 23.87
CA VAL A 533 31.55 4.06 24.80
C VAL A 533 30.31 4.50 24.03
N GLN A 534 29.26 3.66 24.08
CA GLN A 534 27.95 4.01 23.54
C GLN A 534 27.24 4.99 24.50
N ASP A 535 27.44 6.27 24.23
CA ASP A 535 26.65 7.39 24.76
C ASP A 535 26.22 8.26 23.58
N LEU A 536 24.97 8.12 23.14
CA LEU A 536 24.40 8.86 22.02
C LEU A 536 23.12 9.58 22.48
N ARG A 537 23.18 10.90 22.53
CA ARG A 537 22.07 11.77 22.88
C ARG A 537 21.53 12.45 21.63
N VAL A 538 20.28 12.13 21.28
CA VAL A 538 19.59 12.66 20.10
C VAL A 538 18.43 13.57 20.53
N GLN A 539 18.44 14.80 20.03
CA GLN A 539 17.40 15.80 20.23
C GLN A 539 16.72 16.11 18.89
N ILE A 540 15.40 15.91 18.81
CA ILE A 540 14.57 16.23 17.63
C ILE A 540 13.68 17.44 17.98
N ARG A 541 13.76 18.50 17.18
CA ARG A 541 12.98 19.73 17.35
C ARG A 541 12.11 19.99 16.13
N ALA A 542 10.85 20.35 16.38
CA ALA A 542 9.90 20.85 15.37
C ALA A 542 9.53 22.31 15.70
N PRO A 543 10.24 23.31 15.13
CA PRO A 543 10.18 24.71 15.61
C PRO A 543 8.76 25.30 15.59
N LYS A 544 7.97 24.99 14.56
CA LYS A 544 6.59 25.46 14.37
C LYS A 544 5.61 25.00 15.47
N ARG A 545 5.90 23.88 16.15
CA ARG A 545 5.02 23.26 17.15
C ARG A 545 5.57 23.30 18.58
N SER A 546 6.73 23.94 18.79
CA SER A 546 7.47 23.93 20.06
C SER A 546 7.73 22.51 20.62
N LEU A 547 7.71 21.49 19.77
CA LEU A 547 7.83 20.10 20.18
C LEU A 547 9.30 19.67 20.14
N ASN A 548 9.78 19.17 21.28
CA ASN A 548 11.16 18.77 21.52
C ASN A 548 11.17 17.35 22.10
N VAL A 549 11.88 16.42 21.45
CA VAL A 549 12.04 15.04 21.89
C VAL A 549 13.53 14.78 22.14
N GLU A 550 13.90 14.37 23.35
CA GLU A 550 15.27 13.99 23.70
C GLU A 550 15.33 12.50 24.03
N TRP A 551 16.30 11.80 23.45
CA TRP A 551 16.57 10.38 23.68
C TRP A 551 18.04 10.18 24.04
N LEU A 552 18.28 9.55 25.19
CA LEU A 552 19.59 9.04 25.59
C LEU A 552 19.70 7.56 25.23
N ILE A 553 20.75 7.19 24.50
CA ILE A 553 21.00 5.83 24.02
C ILE A 553 22.33 5.33 24.58
N ASP A 554 22.27 4.20 25.28
CA ASP A 554 23.38 3.61 26.03
C ASP A 554 23.66 2.15 25.61
N GLN A 555 24.70 1.52 26.18
CA GLN A 555 25.08 0.12 25.86
C GLN A 555 24.01 -0.94 26.15
N ASN A 556 23.04 -0.65 27.04
CA ASN A 556 21.95 -1.56 27.43
C ASN A 556 20.74 -1.38 26.52
N ASN A 557 20.44 -0.13 26.14
CA ASN A 557 19.27 0.22 25.33
C ASN A 557 19.56 0.38 23.82
N ALA A 558 20.81 0.16 23.37
CA ALA A 558 21.22 0.28 21.96
C ALA A 558 20.32 -0.45 20.94
N TYR A 559 19.81 -1.64 21.28
CA TYR A 559 18.90 -2.40 20.43
C TYR A 559 17.42 -2.00 20.56
N GLN A 560 17.05 -1.09 21.47
CA GLN A 560 15.70 -0.60 21.60
C GLN A 560 15.42 0.48 20.55
N ARG A 561 14.64 0.16 19.51
CA ARG A 561 14.16 1.17 18.56
C ARG A 561 13.30 2.21 19.29
N ARG A 562 13.68 3.48 19.19
CA ARG A 562 12.91 4.64 19.66
C ARG A 562 12.30 5.33 18.45
N SER A 563 11.02 5.72 18.52
CA SER A 563 10.37 6.43 17.42
C SER A 563 9.38 7.50 17.86
N ALA A 564 9.19 8.49 16.99
CA ALA A 564 8.26 9.62 17.15
C ALA A 564 7.58 9.96 15.81
N LYS A 565 6.43 10.64 15.88
CA LYS A 565 5.60 11.02 14.73
C LYS A 565 5.43 12.54 14.66
N PHE A 566 5.56 13.09 13.46
CA PHE A 566 5.52 14.51 13.11
C PHE A 566 4.65 14.73 11.86
N SER A 567 4.34 15.99 11.49
CA SER A 567 3.70 16.30 10.20
C SER A 567 4.74 16.48 9.10
N SER A 568 4.39 16.14 7.85
CA SER A 568 5.22 16.49 6.68
C SER A 568 5.28 18.01 6.38
N GLU A 569 4.47 18.80 7.07
CA GLU A 569 4.39 20.27 6.98
C GLU A 569 5.34 20.99 7.96
N ASP A 570 5.86 20.25 8.95
CA ASP A 570 6.87 20.71 9.89
C ASP A 570 8.27 20.50 9.29
N ASP A 571 9.18 21.43 9.56
CA ASP A 571 10.61 21.23 9.31
C ASP A 571 11.24 20.70 10.59
N LEU A 572 12.08 19.67 10.51
CA LEU A 572 12.67 19.00 11.68
C LEU A 572 14.19 19.20 11.74
N GLU A 573 14.67 19.66 12.90
CA GLU A 573 16.09 19.75 13.25
C GLU A 573 16.44 18.56 14.16
N ILE A 574 17.41 17.73 13.77
CA ILE A 574 17.81 16.53 14.51
C ILE A 574 19.29 16.66 14.90
N THR A 575 19.55 16.94 16.18
CA THR A 575 20.90 17.08 16.74
C THR A 575 21.30 15.80 17.47
N ALA A 576 22.41 15.19 17.08
CA ALA A 576 23.04 14.06 17.75
C ALA A 576 24.36 14.49 18.42
N SER A 577 24.61 14.00 19.63
CA SER A 577 25.78 14.36 20.45
C SER A 577 26.26 13.19 21.33
N GLY A 578 27.50 13.24 21.80
CA GLY A 578 28.14 12.18 22.60
C GLY A 578 29.26 11.46 21.84
N SER A 579 29.58 10.23 22.26
CA SER A 579 30.62 9.36 21.68
C SER A 579 30.07 8.11 20.98
N GLY A 580 28.80 7.77 21.21
CA GLY A 580 28.14 6.60 20.64
C GLY A 580 27.79 6.74 19.15
N ARG A 581 27.49 5.60 18.54
CA ARG A 581 27.10 5.49 17.12
C ARG A 581 25.62 5.07 17.01
N GLY A 582 24.96 5.39 15.91
CA GLY A 582 23.59 4.94 15.68
C GLY A 582 23.14 5.06 14.24
N THR A 583 21.89 4.66 13.99
CA THR A 583 21.16 4.93 12.73
C THR A 583 19.89 5.71 13.02
N LEU A 584 19.57 6.63 12.11
CA LEU A 584 18.42 7.51 12.12
C LEU A 584 17.67 7.27 10.80
N SER A 585 16.42 6.80 10.88
CA SER A 585 15.62 6.41 9.72
C SER A 585 14.30 7.17 9.69
N VAL A 586 13.95 7.76 8.55
CA VAL A 586 12.82 8.68 8.39
C VAL A 586 11.87 8.13 7.32
N LEU A 587 10.61 7.89 7.70
CA LEU A 587 9.54 7.36 6.84
C LEU A 587 8.40 8.38 6.75
N THR A 588 8.10 8.85 5.53
CA THR A 588 6.89 9.62 5.23
C THR A 588 5.81 8.69 4.69
N MET A 589 4.61 8.71 5.28
CA MET A 589 3.44 7.96 4.81
C MET A 589 2.31 8.92 4.45
N TYR A 590 1.60 8.65 3.34
CA TYR A 590 0.48 9.46 2.89
C TYR A 590 -0.44 8.63 1.99
N HIS A 591 -1.60 9.18 1.66
CA HIS A 591 -2.50 8.59 0.66
C HIS A 591 -2.29 9.33 -0.66
N ARG A 592 -1.97 8.61 -1.74
CA ARG A 592 -1.75 9.17 -3.09
C ARG A 592 -2.98 8.93 -3.97
N SER A 593 -3.36 9.92 -4.76
CA SER A 593 -4.45 9.81 -5.72
C SER A 593 -4.03 8.91 -6.90
N PRO A 594 -4.87 7.93 -7.31
CA PRO A 594 -4.64 7.13 -8.52
C PRO A 594 -4.88 7.95 -9.82
N GLU A 595 -4.17 9.06 -10.01
CA GLU A 595 -4.29 9.89 -11.21
C GLU A 595 -3.78 9.16 -12.46
N SER A 596 -4.58 9.18 -13.52
CA SER A 596 -4.46 8.36 -14.72
C SER A 596 -3.43 8.83 -15.76
N TRP A 597 -2.56 9.79 -15.41
CA TRP A 597 -1.76 10.55 -16.39
C TRP A 597 -0.28 10.80 -16.02
N GLU A 598 0.22 10.29 -14.88
CA GLU A 598 1.64 10.39 -14.50
C GLU A 598 2.41 9.04 -14.41
N ASP A 599 1.72 7.90 -14.23
CA ASP A 599 2.31 6.57 -14.41
C ASP A 599 2.56 6.34 -15.92
N THR A 600 3.54 7.04 -16.49
CA THR A 600 3.89 6.93 -17.91
C THR A 600 4.36 5.50 -18.21
N CYS A 601 3.53 4.77 -18.95
CA CYS A 601 3.68 3.34 -19.27
C CYS A 601 4.79 3.07 -20.31
N ASN A 602 6.01 3.55 -20.03
CA ASN A 602 7.14 3.64 -20.97
C ASN A 602 7.75 2.27 -21.35
N LEU A 603 7.47 1.22 -20.58
CA LEU A 603 8.03 -0.12 -20.77
C LEU A 603 6.98 -1.24 -20.83
N TYR A 604 5.71 -0.94 -20.62
CA TYR A 604 4.63 -1.92 -20.59
C TYR A 604 3.38 -1.37 -21.27
N HIS A 605 2.83 -2.10 -22.23
CA HIS A 605 1.44 -1.96 -22.64
C HIS A 605 0.55 -2.63 -21.57
N LEU A 606 -0.55 -1.98 -21.16
CA LEU A 606 -1.57 -2.57 -20.30
C LEU A 606 -2.97 -2.00 -20.62
N ASN A 607 -3.87 -2.87 -21.07
CA ASN A 607 -5.29 -2.60 -21.24
C ASN A 607 -6.11 -3.49 -20.29
N ALA A 608 -7.22 -3.00 -19.75
CA ALA A 608 -8.09 -3.75 -18.83
C ALA A 608 -9.57 -3.45 -19.12
N THR A 609 -10.33 -4.45 -19.55
CA THR A 609 -11.74 -4.31 -19.92
C THR A 609 -12.62 -5.28 -19.12
N LEU A 610 -13.85 -4.86 -18.81
CA LEU A 610 -14.82 -5.64 -18.05
C LEU A 610 -16.11 -5.80 -18.85
N HIS A 611 -16.37 -7.02 -19.31
CA HIS A 611 -17.56 -7.34 -20.11
C HIS A 611 -18.56 -8.13 -19.28
N ARG A 612 -19.86 -7.85 -19.40
CA ARG A 612 -20.91 -8.68 -18.77
C ARG A 612 -20.88 -10.07 -19.42
N ALA A 613 -20.70 -11.13 -18.63
CA ALA A 613 -20.58 -12.48 -19.16
C ALA A 613 -21.94 -12.94 -19.70
N LEU A 614 -21.97 -13.35 -20.97
CA LEU A 614 -23.13 -14.01 -21.55
C LEU A 614 -23.21 -15.44 -20.99
N GLU A 615 -24.39 -15.77 -20.48
CA GLU A 615 -24.80 -17.12 -20.03
C GLU A 615 -24.07 -17.76 -18.84
N GLU A 616 -24.51 -17.46 -17.61
CA GLU A 616 -24.58 -18.51 -16.58
C GLU A 616 -25.69 -18.29 -15.53
N LYS A 617 -26.96 -18.45 -15.94
CA LYS A 617 -28.15 -18.28 -15.08
C LYS A 617 -28.29 -19.28 -13.90
N LYS A 618 -27.30 -20.17 -13.67
CA LYS A 618 -27.36 -21.25 -12.67
C LYS A 618 -27.29 -20.79 -11.20
N SER A 619 -26.84 -19.57 -10.90
CA SER A 619 -26.66 -19.08 -9.51
C SER A 619 -27.40 -17.77 -9.17
N GLY A 620 -28.07 -17.11 -10.12
CA GLY A 620 -28.72 -15.80 -9.88
C GLY A 620 -27.76 -14.66 -9.51
N LYS A 621 -26.44 -14.83 -9.73
CA LYS A 621 -25.41 -13.81 -9.53
C LYS A 621 -25.02 -13.21 -10.87
N GLU A 622 -24.78 -11.91 -10.90
CA GLU A 622 -24.15 -11.28 -12.06
C GLU A 622 -22.67 -11.63 -12.13
N THR A 623 -22.25 -12.05 -13.32
CA THR A 623 -20.89 -12.47 -13.63
C THR A 623 -20.37 -11.59 -14.77
N PHE A 624 -19.12 -11.17 -14.64
CA PHE A 624 -18.43 -10.33 -15.62
C PHE A 624 -17.09 -10.98 -15.95
N GLN A 625 -16.70 -10.98 -17.22
CA GLN A 625 -15.37 -11.38 -17.66
C GLN A 625 -14.45 -10.17 -17.55
N LEU A 626 -13.45 -10.25 -16.66
CA LEU A 626 -12.33 -9.33 -16.68
C LEU A 626 -11.33 -9.83 -17.73
N ARG A 627 -10.95 -8.97 -18.67
CA ARG A 627 -9.92 -9.22 -19.70
C ARG A 627 -8.82 -8.17 -19.52
N MET A 628 -7.58 -8.62 -19.54
CA MET A 628 -6.39 -7.81 -19.31
C MET A 628 -5.37 -8.18 -20.38
N GLU A 629 -4.81 -7.18 -21.05
CA GLU A 629 -3.93 -7.37 -22.21
C GLU A 629 -2.64 -6.62 -21.92
N THR A 630 -1.49 -7.30 -21.98
CA THR A 630 -0.21 -6.69 -21.61
C THR A 630 0.96 -7.21 -22.42
N ARG A 631 1.95 -6.34 -22.66
CA ARG A 631 3.17 -6.64 -23.42
C ARG A 631 4.31 -5.76 -22.95
N TYR A 632 5.52 -6.26 -23.00
CA TYR A 632 6.71 -5.46 -22.69
C TYR A 632 7.15 -4.65 -23.92
N LEU A 633 7.63 -3.43 -23.71
CA LEU A 633 7.99 -2.49 -24.80
C LEU A 633 9.51 -2.32 -24.99
N GLY A 634 10.34 -3.13 -24.33
CA GLY A 634 11.79 -3.16 -24.52
C GLY A 634 12.29 -4.27 -25.46
N ASP A 635 13.58 -4.25 -25.78
CA ASP A 635 14.22 -5.01 -26.88
C ASP A 635 14.32 -6.54 -26.69
N ARG A 636 13.70 -7.08 -25.65
CA ARG A 636 13.68 -8.52 -25.29
C ARG A 636 12.53 -8.81 -24.35
N GLU A 637 12.19 -10.08 -24.16
CA GLU A 637 11.17 -10.50 -23.19
C GLU A 637 11.49 -9.95 -21.78
N ALA A 638 10.47 -9.40 -21.12
CA ALA A 638 10.53 -9.19 -19.67
C ALA A 638 10.34 -10.54 -18.95
N THR A 639 10.73 -10.60 -17.70
CA THR A 639 10.77 -11.87 -16.94
C THR A 639 9.68 -11.89 -15.88
N MET A 640 9.95 -12.42 -14.67
CA MET A 640 8.92 -12.53 -13.64
C MET A 640 8.24 -11.19 -13.41
N THR A 641 6.98 -11.13 -13.80
CA THR A 641 6.17 -9.92 -13.85
C THR A 641 4.96 -10.16 -12.97
N ILE A 642 4.71 -9.24 -12.05
CA ILE A 642 3.51 -9.28 -11.21
C ILE A 642 2.40 -8.53 -11.95
N MET A 643 1.21 -9.14 -12.00
CA MET A 643 -0.02 -8.42 -12.28
C MET A 643 -0.88 -8.40 -11.00
N GLU A 644 -0.98 -7.23 -10.38
CA GLU A 644 -1.83 -7.01 -9.20
C GLU A 644 -3.15 -6.39 -9.62
N VAL A 645 -4.22 -7.18 -9.50
CA VAL A 645 -5.59 -6.87 -9.90
C VAL A 645 -6.39 -6.50 -8.65
N SER A 646 -6.67 -5.23 -8.48
CA SER A 646 -7.67 -4.78 -7.50
C SER A 646 -9.06 -5.10 -8.04
N LEU A 647 -9.97 -5.66 -7.24
CA LEU A 647 -11.35 -5.88 -7.66
C LEU A 647 -12.25 -4.70 -7.26
N LEU A 648 -13.32 -4.50 -8.04
CA LEU A 648 -14.38 -3.53 -7.72
C LEU A 648 -15.01 -3.83 -6.35
N THR A 649 -15.43 -2.79 -5.63
CA THR A 649 -16.03 -2.93 -4.29
C THR A 649 -17.24 -3.87 -4.32
N GLY A 650 -17.21 -4.93 -3.52
CA GLY A 650 -18.26 -5.96 -3.51
C GLY A 650 -18.15 -7.02 -4.61
N PHE A 651 -17.03 -7.11 -5.33
CA PHE A 651 -16.75 -8.19 -6.28
C PHE A 651 -15.74 -9.21 -5.71
N TYR A 652 -15.86 -10.46 -6.16
CA TYR A 652 -14.94 -11.55 -5.83
C TYR A 652 -14.59 -12.36 -7.09
N PRO A 653 -13.41 -12.99 -7.16
CA PRO A 653 -12.98 -13.72 -8.36
C PRO A 653 -13.55 -15.14 -8.39
N ASN A 654 -13.66 -15.72 -9.57
CA ASN A 654 -13.86 -17.14 -9.73
C ASN A 654 -12.55 -17.90 -9.45
N HIS A 655 -12.55 -18.76 -8.44
CA HIS A 655 -11.38 -19.53 -8.07
C HIS A 655 -11.03 -20.67 -9.03
N ASP A 656 -11.97 -21.13 -9.85
CA ASP A 656 -11.72 -22.23 -10.78
C ASP A 656 -11.02 -21.73 -12.06
N ASP A 657 -11.43 -20.58 -12.59
CA ASP A 657 -10.72 -19.89 -13.67
C ASP A 657 -9.28 -19.53 -13.24
N LEU A 658 -9.08 -19.10 -11.99
CA LEU A 658 -7.74 -18.81 -11.45
C LEU A 658 -6.86 -20.07 -11.34
N LYS A 659 -7.42 -21.24 -11.02
CA LYS A 659 -6.67 -22.51 -11.06
C LYS A 659 -6.32 -22.93 -12.49
N GLN A 660 -7.22 -22.68 -13.44
CA GLN A 660 -7.02 -23.02 -14.85
C GLN A 660 -5.87 -22.20 -15.46
N LEU A 661 -5.83 -20.89 -15.19
CA LEU A 661 -4.71 -20.00 -15.54
C LEU A 661 -3.36 -20.42 -14.94
N THR A 662 -3.38 -21.17 -13.82
CA THR A 662 -2.18 -21.77 -13.18
C THR A 662 -2.10 -23.29 -13.34
N SER A 663 -2.73 -23.86 -14.36
CA SER A 663 -2.63 -25.29 -14.67
C SER A 663 -1.35 -25.59 -15.47
N GLU A 664 -0.86 -26.83 -15.36
CA GLU A 664 0.30 -27.32 -16.13
C GLU A 664 0.06 -27.38 -17.65
N VAL A 665 -1.18 -27.18 -18.10
CA VAL A 665 -1.60 -27.23 -19.51
C VAL A 665 -1.66 -25.85 -20.16
N GLU A 666 -2.13 -24.83 -19.44
CA GLU A 666 -2.24 -23.46 -19.97
C GLU A 666 -1.09 -22.54 -19.50
N MET A 667 -0.64 -22.69 -18.25
CA MET A 667 0.54 -22.06 -17.64
C MET A 667 0.74 -20.54 -17.90
N TYR A 668 -0.34 -19.78 -18.11
CA TYR A 668 -0.28 -18.33 -18.32
C TYR A 668 0.28 -17.57 -17.10
N ALA A 669 -0.02 -18.06 -15.90
CA ALA A 669 0.64 -17.69 -14.65
C ALA A 669 1.10 -18.96 -13.94
N PHE A 670 2.20 -18.94 -13.20
CA PHE A 670 2.66 -20.12 -12.46
C PHE A 670 2.12 -20.18 -11.02
N GLN A 671 1.66 -19.05 -10.48
CA GLN A 671 1.06 -18.95 -9.14
C GLN A 671 0.06 -17.79 -9.10
N TYR A 672 -0.98 -17.90 -8.25
CA TYR A 672 -1.83 -16.78 -7.84
C TYR A 672 -1.91 -16.65 -6.31
N GLU A 673 -2.20 -15.44 -5.83
CA GLU A 673 -2.62 -15.15 -4.44
C GLU A 673 -3.94 -14.38 -4.46
N THR A 674 -4.82 -14.63 -3.48
CA THR A 674 -6.04 -13.81 -3.26
C THR A 674 -5.97 -13.12 -1.90
N LYS A 675 -5.48 -11.88 -1.89
CA LYS A 675 -5.39 -11.06 -0.67
C LYS A 675 -6.79 -10.54 -0.34
N THR A 676 -7.43 -11.13 0.66
CA THR A 676 -8.76 -10.72 1.15
C THR A 676 -8.66 -10.09 2.54
N LYS A 677 -7.96 -8.95 2.62
CA LYS A 677 -7.87 -8.16 3.86
C LYS A 677 -9.23 -7.52 4.18
N SER A 678 -9.31 -6.80 5.31
CA SER A 678 -10.54 -6.14 5.78
C SER A 678 -11.01 -5.00 4.88
N SER A 679 -10.14 -4.54 3.98
CA SER A 679 -10.38 -3.51 3.00
C SER A 679 -10.47 -4.15 1.60
N ASP A 680 -9.41 -4.15 0.81
CA ASP A 680 -9.42 -4.61 -0.58
C ASP A 680 -9.46 -6.14 -0.75
N SER A 681 -10.17 -6.57 -1.80
CA SER A 681 -10.02 -7.87 -2.44
C SER A 681 -9.10 -7.71 -3.66
N THR A 682 -7.82 -8.09 -3.52
CA THR A 682 -6.88 -8.11 -4.65
C THR A 682 -6.49 -9.53 -5.05
N VAL A 683 -6.38 -9.76 -6.35
CA VAL A 683 -5.78 -10.96 -6.93
C VAL A 683 -4.38 -10.59 -7.41
N VAL A 684 -3.38 -11.40 -7.08
CA VAL A 684 -2.02 -11.24 -7.59
C VAL A 684 -1.71 -12.44 -8.46
N LEU A 685 -1.34 -12.20 -9.72
CA LEU A 685 -0.89 -13.20 -10.66
C LEU A 685 0.64 -13.08 -10.85
N TYR A 686 1.31 -14.22 -10.89
CA TYR A 686 2.76 -14.30 -11.12
C TYR A 686 3.04 -14.92 -12.49
N LEU A 687 3.52 -14.09 -13.42
CA LEU A 687 3.87 -14.49 -14.78
C LEU A 687 5.36 -14.89 -14.81
N GLU A 688 5.72 -15.97 -15.52
CA GLU A 688 7.13 -16.43 -15.63
C GLU A 688 7.98 -15.45 -16.44
N LYS A 689 7.40 -14.98 -17.55
CA LYS A 689 7.92 -13.98 -18.47
C LYS A 689 6.78 -13.21 -19.12
N LEU A 690 7.10 -12.10 -19.77
CA LEU A 690 6.18 -11.34 -20.59
C LEU A 690 6.81 -11.08 -21.97
N SER A 691 6.10 -11.42 -23.04
CA SER A 691 6.58 -11.23 -24.41
C SER A 691 6.80 -9.74 -24.72
N HIS A 692 7.72 -9.46 -25.63
CA HIS A 692 7.92 -8.13 -26.22
C HIS A 692 7.25 -8.00 -27.61
N GLN A 693 6.97 -9.14 -28.26
CA GLN A 693 6.48 -9.22 -29.64
C GLN A 693 4.95 -9.34 -29.72
N GLU A 694 4.34 -10.08 -28.78
CA GLU A 694 2.91 -10.44 -28.80
C GLU A 694 2.23 -10.01 -27.49
N ASP A 695 0.99 -9.53 -27.57
CA ASP A 695 0.22 -9.12 -26.38
C ASP A 695 -0.28 -10.37 -25.63
N THR A 696 0.14 -10.51 -24.37
CA THR A 696 -0.30 -11.58 -23.48
C THR A 696 -1.66 -11.24 -22.90
N VAL A 697 -2.68 -12.03 -23.25
CA VAL A 697 -4.07 -11.82 -22.83
C VAL A 697 -4.42 -12.75 -21.67
N LEU A 698 -4.86 -12.16 -20.55
CA LEU A 698 -5.24 -12.83 -19.32
C LEU A 698 -6.70 -12.49 -18.99
N GLY A 699 -7.46 -13.42 -18.42
CA GLY A 699 -8.81 -13.10 -17.98
C GLY A 699 -9.48 -14.18 -17.14
N PHE A 700 -10.32 -13.75 -16.20
CA PHE A 700 -11.08 -14.61 -15.31
C PHE A 700 -12.44 -13.98 -14.98
N ARG A 701 -13.42 -14.80 -14.61
CA ARG A 701 -14.74 -14.31 -14.20
C ARG A 701 -14.67 -13.66 -12.82
N VAL A 702 -15.38 -12.55 -12.65
CA VAL A 702 -15.65 -11.90 -11.37
C VAL A 702 -17.15 -11.83 -11.13
N HIS A 703 -17.58 -12.06 -9.90
CA HIS A 703 -18.99 -12.12 -9.52
C HIS A 703 -19.36 -10.97 -8.59
N ARG A 704 -20.50 -10.32 -8.86
CA ARG A 704 -21.05 -9.25 -8.02
C ARG A 704 -21.70 -9.84 -6.76
N MET A 705 -21.19 -9.48 -5.57
CA MET A 705 -21.71 -9.91 -4.25
C MET A 705 -22.74 -8.93 -3.68
N LEU A 706 -22.57 -7.64 -3.99
CA LEU A 706 -23.50 -6.56 -3.68
C LEU A 706 -23.76 -5.73 -4.94
N PRO A 707 -25.01 -5.34 -5.24
CA PRO A 707 -25.25 -4.16 -6.04
C PRO A 707 -24.78 -2.95 -5.22
N VAL A 708 -23.75 -2.27 -5.70
CA VAL A 708 -23.23 -1.02 -5.14
C VAL A 708 -23.29 0.00 -6.28
N GLU A 709 -24.03 1.07 -6.06
CA GLU A 709 -24.11 2.19 -6.99
C GLU A 709 -22.85 3.07 -6.82
N PHE A 710 -22.43 3.76 -7.89
CA PHE A 710 -21.25 4.64 -7.91
C PHE A 710 -19.90 3.96 -7.56
N LEU A 711 -19.68 2.75 -8.07
CA LEU A 711 -18.38 2.07 -7.99
C LEU A 711 -17.23 2.96 -8.50
N GLN A 712 -16.22 3.14 -7.65
CA GLN A 712 -14.91 3.64 -8.07
C GLN A 712 -14.28 2.64 -9.06
N ALA A 713 -13.57 3.15 -10.06
CA ALA A 713 -12.87 2.30 -11.02
C ALA A 713 -11.76 1.50 -10.31
N ALA A 714 -11.67 0.21 -10.59
CA ALA A 714 -10.67 -0.67 -10.02
C ALA A 714 -9.37 -0.66 -10.84
N GLN A 715 -8.23 -0.84 -10.18
CA GLN A 715 -6.90 -0.73 -10.76
C GLN A 715 -6.28 -2.11 -11.02
N VAL A 716 -5.85 -2.36 -12.25
CA VAL A 716 -4.85 -3.39 -12.59
C VAL A 716 -3.49 -2.71 -12.66
N THR A 717 -2.47 -3.26 -12.03
CA THR A 717 -1.09 -2.79 -12.12
C THR A 717 -0.18 -3.93 -12.56
N VAL A 718 0.56 -3.75 -13.65
CA VAL A 718 1.62 -4.66 -14.09
C VAL A 718 2.97 -4.07 -13.73
N TYR A 719 3.88 -4.88 -13.17
CA TYR A 719 5.22 -4.42 -12.81
C TYR A 719 6.26 -5.55 -12.81
N ASP A 720 7.51 -5.19 -13.13
CA ASP A 720 8.65 -6.09 -12.97
C ASP A 720 8.81 -6.42 -11.47
N TYR A 721 8.87 -7.71 -11.12
CA TYR A 721 9.07 -8.13 -9.72
C TYR A 721 10.38 -7.55 -9.13
N TYR A 722 11.37 -7.32 -9.99
CA TYR A 722 12.77 -7.09 -9.65
C TYR A 722 13.17 -5.63 -9.68
N GLU A 723 12.45 -4.81 -10.43
CA GLU A 723 12.56 -3.35 -10.39
C GLU A 723 11.16 -2.72 -10.37
N PRO A 724 10.43 -2.74 -9.22
CA PRO A 724 9.01 -2.34 -9.14
C PRO A 724 8.69 -0.86 -9.39
N SER A 725 9.71 -0.04 -9.70
CA SER A 725 9.56 1.29 -10.30
C SER A 725 9.17 1.21 -11.78
N ARG A 726 9.51 0.11 -12.47
CA ARG A 726 8.98 -0.23 -13.81
C ARG A 726 7.58 -0.82 -13.65
N ARG A 727 6.57 0.05 -13.70
CA ARG A 727 5.16 -0.32 -13.62
C ARG A 727 4.34 0.36 -14.72
N CYS A 728 3.17 -0.20 -14.98
CA CYS A 728 2.09 0.46 -15.71
C CYS A 728 0.76 0.14 -15.03
N SER A 729 -0.14 1.12 -14.96
CA SER A 729 -1.42 1.05 -14.26
C SER A 729 -2.56 1.31 -15.24
N SER A 730 -3.60 0.47 -15.22
CA SER A 730 -4.81 0.64 -16.03
C SER A 730 -6.05 0.48 -15.15
N PHE A 731 -7.12 1.22 -15.48
CA PHE A 731 -8.34 1.27 -14.67
C PHE A 731 -9.52 0.71 -15.45
N TYR A 732 -10.37 -0.06 -14.76
CA TYR A 732 -11.58 -0.64 -15.33
C TYR A 732 -12.80 -0.39 -14.44
N ASN A 733 -13.99 -0.33 -15.03
CA ASN A 733 -15.26 -0.18 -14.31
C ASN A 733 -16.39 -0.92 -15.05
N LEU A 734 -17.60 -0.94 -14.50
CA LEU A 734 -18.77 -1.54 -15.14
C LEU A 734 -19.13 -0.85 -16.48
N PRO A 735 -19.58 -1.61 -17.49
CA PRO A 735 -20.04 -1.06 -18.77
C PRO A 735 -21.42 -0.37 -18.62
N THR A 736 -21.38 0.92 -18.27
CA THR A 736 -22.49 1.91 -18.38
C THR A 736 -23.84 1.48 -17.80
N GLU A 737 -23.97 1.51 -16.47
CA GLU A 737 -25.27 1.76 -15.81
C GLU A 737 -25.37 3.27 -15.51
N ARG A 738 -26.56 3.89 -15.67
CA ARG A 738 -26.72 5.36 -15.61
C ARG A 738 -26.59 5.90 -14.18
N SER A 739 -26.02 7.09 -14.06
CA SER A 739 -25.75 7.79 -12.80
C SER A 739 -27.00 8.53 -12.29
N ASP A 740 -27.88 7.83 -11.58
CA ASP A 740 -29.18 8.38 -11.14
C ASP A 740 -29.08 9.40 -9.96
N LEU A 741 -27.88 9.63 -9.42
CA LEU A 741 -27.57 10.80 -8.59
C LEU A 741 -26.62 11.75 -9.35
N ARG A 742 -27.01 13.02 -9.39
CA ARG A 742 -26.26 14.10 -10.05
C ARG A 742 -25.21 14.65 -9.09
N LYS A 743 -23.98 14.83 -9.59
CA LYS A 743 -22.88 15.50 -8.88
C LYS A 743 -22.04 16.29 -9.87
N ILE A 744 -21.40 17.36 -9.42
CA ILE A 744 -20.37 18.06 -10.20
C ILE A 744 -19.05 17.82 -9.47
N CYS A 745 -17.95 17.54 -10.18
CA CYS A 745 -16.63 17.42 -9.59
C CYS A 745 -15.57 18.14 -10.44
N TYR A 746 -14.64 18.83 -9.78
CA TYR A 746 -13.42 19.32 -10.41
C TYR A 746 -12.21 18.74 -9.67
N LYS A 747 -11.48 17.85 -10.35
CA LYS A 747 -10.48 16.97 -9.72
C LYS A 747 -11.09 16.25 -8.50
N ASP A 748 -10.43 16.27 -7.34
CA ASP A 748 -10.87 15.58 -6.13
C ASP A 748 -12.01 16.30 -5.36
N VAL A 749 -12.45 17.48 -5.81
CA VAL A 749 -13.52 18.26 -5.15
C VAL A 749 -14.85 18.01 -5.85
N CYS A 750 -15.77 17.31 -5.17
CA CYS A 750 -17.14 17.07 -5.62
C CYS A 750 -18.17 17.84 -4.78
N ARG A 751 -19.21 18.39 -5.43
CA ARG A 751 -20.44 18.92 -4.82
C ARG A 751 -21.64 18.10 -5.29
N CYS A 752 -22.59 17.84 -4.40
CA CYS A 752 -23.85 17.20 -4.78
C CYS A 752 -24.66 18.13 -5.70
N ALA A 753 -25.28 17.57 -6.74
CA ALA A 753 -26.10 18.31 -7.71
C ALA A 753 -27.51 17.69 -7.84
N GLU A 754 -28.00 17.03 -6.78
CA GLU A 754 -29.43 16.70 -6.59
C GLU A 754 -30.33 17.94 -6.51
N GLU A 755 -29.76 19.11 -6.24
CA GLU A 755 -30.51 20.35 -6.28
C GLU A 755 -31.09 20.59 -7.69
N LEU A 756 -32.28 21.20 -7.77
CA LEU A 756 -32.89 21.57 -9.05
C LEU A 756 -31.91 22.43 -9.87
N CYS A 757 -31.77 22.13 -11.17
CA CYS A 757 -30.97 22.95 -12.07
C CYS A 757 -31.41 24.42 -11.98
N PRO A 758 -30.49 25.39 -11.97
CA PRO A 758 -30.86 26.81 -12.02
C PRO A 758 -31.73 27.07 -13.24
N SER A 759 -32.93 27.58 -13.00
CA SER A 759 -33.86 27.98 -14.06
C SER A 759 -33.69 29.46 -14.36
N GLN A 760 -33.44 29.78 -15.63
CA GLN A 760 -33.45 31.15 -16.11
C GLN A 760 -34.82 31.79 -15.80
N LYS A 761 -34.82 32.93 -15.11
CA LYS A 761 -36.07 33.70 -14.92
C LYS A 761 -36.54 34.23 -16.27
N LYS A 762 -37.63 33.66 -16.78
CA LYS A 762 -38.26 34.09 -18.04
C LYS A 762 -39.00 35.42 -17.83
N ASP A 763 -39.15 36.19 -18.90
CA ASP A 763 -39.59 37.60 -18.88
C ASP A 763 -40.90 37.85 -18.12
N SER A 764 -41.79 36.86 -18.00
CA SER A 764 -43.07 36.94 -17.27
C SER A 764 -42.95 37.00 -15.75
N SER A 765 -41.74 37.02 -15.19
CA SER A 765 -41.47 37.15 -13.74
C SER A 765 -40.68 38.43 -13.42
N TRP A 766 -41.18 39.56 -13.90
CA TRP A 766 -40.64 40.89 -13.62
C TRP A 766 -40.45 41.12 -12.12
N MET A 767 -39.20 41.39 -11.71
CA MET A 767 -38.87 41.89 -10.37
C MET A 767 -38.46 43.36 -10.47
N ARG A 768 -38.80 44.15 -9.46
CA ARG A 768 -38.48 45.58 -9.41
C ARG A 768 -37.00 45.81 -9.07
N GLN A 769 -36.52 47.01 -9.35
CA GLN A 769 -35.17 47.46 -8.98
C GLN A 769 -34.87 47.26 -7.47
N GLU A 770 -35.84 47.55 -6.60
CA GLU A 770 -35.76 47.34 -5.14
C GLU A 770 -35.61 45.85 -4.76
N GLU A 771 -36.29 44.96 -5.48
CA GLU A 771 -36.26 43.50 -5.26
C GLU A 771 -34.95 42.90 -5.76
N LEU A 772 -34.38 43.44 -6.85
CA LEU A 772 -33.04 43.11 -7.33
C LEU A 772 -31.94 43.58 -6.35
N GLN A 773 -32.09 44.77 -5.75
CA GLN A 773 -31.20 45.26 -4.69
C GLN A 773 -31.26 44.35 -3.45
N LEU A 774 -32.47 43.98 -2.99
CA LEU A 774 -32.65 43.05 -1.87
C LEU A 774 -32.04 41.67 -2.16
N ALA A 775 -32.19 41.14 -3.38
CA ALA A 775 -31.56 39.88 -3.78
C ALA A 775 -30.02 39.98 -3.82
N ALA A 776 -29.46 41.05 -4.41
CA ALA A 776 -28.02 41.28 -4.47
C ALA A 776 -27.37 41.48 -3.09
N CYS A 777 -28.15 41.92 -2.11
CA CYS A 777 -27.73 42.14 -0.72
C CYS A 777 -28.20 41.06 0.27
N GLU A 778 -28.75 39.94 -0.20
CA GLU A 778 -29.11 38.81 0.66
C GLU A 778 -27.87 38.23 1.36
N ALA A 779 -28.02 37.85 2.64
CA ALA A 779 -26.94 37.28 3.44
C ALA A 779 -26.40 35.98 2.81
N GLY A 780 -25.16 36.02 2.33
CA GLY A 780 -24.49 34.90 1.64
C GLY A 780 -24.31 35.09 0.13
N MET A 781 -24.95 36.08 -0.49
CA MET A 781 -24.65 36.47 -1.88
C MET A 781 -23.29 37.17 -1.96
N ASP A 782 -22.39 36.60 -2.75
CA ASP A 782 -20.96 36.94 -2.76
C ASP A 782 -20.63 37.86 -3.93
N PHE A 783 -20.99 37.46 -5.16
CA PHE A 783 -20.70 38.19 -6.39
C PHE A 783 -21.97 38.49 -7.20
N VAL A 784 -21.95 39.60 -7.94
CA VAL A 784 -22.98 39.98 -8.93
C VAL A 784 -22.29 40.51 -10.18
N PHE A 785 -22.50 39.85 -11.31
CA PHE A 785 -21.84 40.16 -12.58
C PHE A 785 -22.85 40.31 -13.73
N LYS A 786 -22.54 41.21 -14.67
CA LYS A 786 -23.05 41.17 -16.04
C LYS A 786 -22.02 40.43 -16.88
N ALA A 787 -22.38 39.28 -17.46
CA ALA A 787 -21.46 38.42 -18.21
C ALA A 787 -22.05 37.99 -19.55
N ARG A 788 -21.19 37.80 -20.55
CA ARG A 788 -21.55 37.38 -21.92
C ARG A 788 -21.04 35.96 -22.19
N LEU A 789 -21.85 35.10 -22.78
CA LEU A 789 -21.43 33.73 -23.11
C LEU A 789 -20.69 33.73 -24.45
N GLU A 790 -19.40 33.37 -24.47
CA GLU A 790 -18.62 33.32 -25.72
C GLU A 790 -18.55 31.92 -26.33
N ALA A 791 -18.43 30.86 -25.52
CA ALA A 791 -18.34 29.47 -26.01
C ALA A 791 -18.77 28.41 -24.97
N VAL A 792 -19.27 27.26 -25.45
CA VAL A 792 -19.60 26.08 -24.63
C VAL A 792 -18.63 24.92 -24.86
N GLU A 793 -18.00 24.40 -23.79
CA GLU A 793 -17.14 23.22 -23.81
C GLU A 793 -17.86 21.99 -23.21
N ALA A 794 -18.03 20.93 -24.00
CA ALA A 794 -18.59 19.64 -23.59
C ALA A 794 -17.73 18.47 -24.07
N SER A 795 -17.69 17.37 -23.32
CA SER A 795 -16.91 16.17 -23.67
C SER A 795 -17.67 14.87 -23.39
N ALA A 796 -17.59 13.91 -24.32
CA ALA A 796 -18.18 12.58 -24.15
C ALA A 796 -17.56 11.76 -23.00
N SER A 797 -16.39 12.14 -22.49
CA SER A 797 -15.71 11.46 -21.38
C SER A 797 -15.98 12.06 -19.99
N ASN A 798 -16.74 13.17 -19.89
CA ASN A 798 -16.86 13.95 -18.66
C ASN A 798 -18.29 14.48 -18.48
N PRO A 799 -19.03 14.17 -17.39
CA PRO A 799 -20.45 14.54 -17.24
C PRO A 799 -20.71 16.03 -16.91
N TYR A 800 -19.80 16.92 -17.28
CA TYR A 800 -19.88 18.37 -17.00
C TYR A 800 -19.77 19.17 -18.29
N ILE A 801 -20.39 20.35 -18.28
CA ILE A 801 -20.29 21.34 -19.35
C ILE A 801 -19.75 22.63 -18.74
N TYR A 802 -18.78 23.24 -19.43
CA TYR A 802 -18.22 24.52 -19.06
C TYR A 802 -18.71 25.60 -20.02
N TYR A 803 -19.19 26.70 -19.47
CA TYR A 803 -19.57 27.91 -20.18
C TYR A 803 -18.44 28.93 -19.99
N ASN A 804 -17.76 29.27 -21.09
CA ASN A 804 -16.71 30.29 -21.10
C ASN A 804 -17.39 31.66 -21.23
N MET A 805 -17.48 32.40 -20.13
CA MET A 805 -18.16 33.70 -20.09
C MET A 805 -17.18 34.85 -19.89
N GLN A 806 -17.36 35.93 -20.65
CA GLN A 806 -16.63 37.18 -20.47
C GLN A 806 -17.36 38.10 -19.49
N LEU A 807 -16.68 38.59 -18.46
CA LEU A 807 -17.23 39.58 -17.54
C LEU A 807 -17.31 40.95 -18.22
N GLN A 808 -18.51 41.51 -18.41
CA GLN A 808 -18.69 42.87 -18.95
C GLN A 808 -18.66 43.93 -17.85
N ALA A 809 -19.32 43.67 -16.71
CA ALA A 809 -19.34 44.56 -15.57
C ALA A 809 -19.42 43.79 -14.25
N ILE A 810 -18.66 44.24 -13.25
CA ILE A 810 -18.67 43.72 -11.88
C ILE A 810 -19.51 44.68 -11.05
N ILE A 811 -20.73 44.26 -10.69
CA ILE A 811 -21.72 45.08 -9.96
C ILE A 811 -21.51 44.90 -8.43
N LYS A 812 -21.05 43.73 -8.03
CA LYS A 812 -20.61 43.42 -6.66
C LYS A 812 -19.38 42.51 -6.71
N SER A 813 -18.24 43.00 -6.22
CA SER A 813 -17.01 42.23 -6.06
C SER A 813 -17.14 41.28 -4.87
N GLY A 814 -16.93 39.99 -5.11
CA GLY A 814 -17.00 38.93 -4.09
C GLY A 814 -15.63 38.48 -3.59
N THR A 815 -15.54 37.20 -3.22
CA THR A 815 -14.33 36.55 -2.70
C THR A 815 -13.23 36.40 -3.77
N ASP A 816 -13.57 36.35 -5.06
CA ASP A 816 -12.60 36.44 -6.17
C ASP A 816 -12.18 37.91 -6.42
N ALA A 817 -11.34 38.44 -5.52
CA ALA A 817 -10.82 39.80 -5.60
C ALA A 817 -9.80 40.02 -6.75
N ALA A 818 -9.55 39.02 -7.60
CA ALA A 818 -8.68 39.12 -8.77
C ALA A 818 -9.46 39.31 -10.09
N ALA A 819 -10.79 39.12 -10.09
CA ALA A 819 -11.62 39.28 -11.29
C ALA A 819 -11.68 40.75 -11.74
N MET A 820 -11.43 40.99 -13.03
CA MET A 820 -11.51 42.29 -13.69
C MET A 820 -12.58 42.29 -14.80
N PRO A 821 -13.11 43.47 -15.20
CA PRO A 821 -13.86 43.59 -16.43
C PRO A 821 -13.03 43.12 -17.63
N LEU A 822 -13.69 42.47 -18.60
CA LEU A 822 -13.15 41.75 -19.76
C LEU A 822 -12.49 40.39 -19.48
N ASP A 823 -12.36 39.94 -18.22
CA ASP A 823 -11.87 38.60 -17.90
C ASP A 823 -12.77 37.49 -18.46
N MET A 824 -12.14 36.40 -18.91
CA MET A 824 -12.80 35.13 -19.24
C MET A 824 -12.84 34.23 -17.99
N LYS A 825 -14.04 33.98 -17.44
CA LYS A 825 -14.24 33.08 -16.31
C LYS A 825 -15.05 31.85 -16.73
N LYS A 826 -14.72 30.68 -16.14
CA LYS A 826 -15.39 29.41 -16.46
C LYS A 826 -16.53 29.13 -15.48
N PHE A 827 -17.75 29.16 -16.00
CA PHE A 827 -18.93 28.66 -15.29
C PHE A 827 -19.13 27.18 -15.59
N VAL A 828 -19.58 26.36 -14.64
CA VAL A 828 -19.69 24.90 -14.78
C VAL A 828 -21.06 24.39 -14.30
N THR A 829 -21.62 23.43 -15.04
CA THR A 829 -22.82 22.68 -14.63
C THR A 829 -22.71 21.19 -14.98
N HIS A 830 -23.62 20.38 -14.45
CA HIS A 830 -23.76 18.97 -14.85
C HIS A 830 -24.45 18.87 -16.21
N ALA A 831 -24.02 17.96 -17.09
CA ALA A 831 -24.55 17.88 -18.46
C ALA A 831 -26.08 17.74 -18.53
N SER A 832 -26.72 17.10 -17.54
CA SER A 832 -28.19 16.99 -17.44
C SER A 832 -28.94 18.28 -17.03
N CYS A 833 -28.24 19.40 -16.90
CA CYS A 833 -28.82 20.73 -16.64
C CYS A 833 -28.68 21.69 -17.83
N HIS A 834 -28.01 21.26 -18.91
CA HIS A 834 -27.82 22.05 -20.12
C HIS A 834 -29.15 22.46 -20.76
N ASP A 835 -30.00 21.47 -21.05
CA ASP A 835 -31.30 21.64 -21.72
C ASP A 835 -32.27 22.51 -20.91
N SER A 836 -32.10 22.59 -19.58
CA SER A 836 -32.92 23.41 -18.69
C SER A 836 -32.44 24.85 -18.51
N LEU A 837 -31.23 25.16 -19.00
CA LEU A 837 -30.59 26.47 -18.82
C LEU A 837 -30.79 27.42 -20.00
N GLU A 838 -31.11 26.90 -21.20
CA GLU A 838 -31.46 27.65 -22.43
C GLU A 838 -30.46 28.77 -22.84
N LEU A 839 -29.21 28.72 -22.34
CA LEU A 839 -28.18 29.73 -22.60
C LEU A 839 -27.74 29.76 -24.07
N GLN A 840 -27.61 30.96 -24.63
CA GLN A 840 -27.22 31.20 -26.02
C GLN A 840 -25.85 31.87 -26.08
N GLU A 841 -25.01 31.45 -27.02
CA GLU A 841 -23.72 32.10 -27.28
C GLU A 841 -23.95 33.51 -27.85
N GLN A 842 -22.99 34.41 -27.61
CA GLN A 842 -23.01 35.84 -27.93
C GLN A 842 -24.05 36.70 -27.15
N GLU A 843 -24.96 36.09 -26.38
CA GLU A 843 -25.92 36.76 -25.50
C GLU A 843 -25.36 37.11 -24.11
N SER A 844 -26.01 38.08 -23.45
CA SER A 844 -25.59 38.62 -22.14
C SER A 844 -26.57 38.26 -21.02
N TYR A 845 -26.05 38.06 -19.80
CA TYR A 845 -26.80 37.58 -18.65
C TYR A 845 -26.38 38.31 -17.35
N LEU A 846 -27.36 38.55 -16.47
CA LEU A 846 -27.14 38.93 -15.08
C LEU A 846 -27.03 37.67 -14.23
N ILE A 847 -25.92 37.51 -13.52
CA ILE A 847 -25.61 36.35 -12.68
C ILE A 847 -25.32 36.82 -11.25
N MET A 848 -26.00 36.21 -10.27
CA MET A 848 -25.69 36.38 -8.84
C MET A 848 -25.44 35.00 -8.22
N GLY A 849 -24.40 34.88 -7.39
CA GLY A 849 -24.05 33.61 -6.76
C GLY A 849 -23.47 33.78 -5.36
N ARG A 850 -23.47 32.67 -4.61
CA ARG A 850 -23.05 32.61 -3.21
C ARG A 850 -21.60 32.15 -3.09
N THR A 851 -20.93 32.39 -1.96
CA THR A 851 -19.52 31.98 -1.76
C THR A 851 -19.33 30.46 -1.91
N SER A 852 -20.39 29.66 -1.69
CA SER A 852 -20.45 28.22 -1.94
C SER A 852 -20.27 27.81 -3.41
N ASP A 853 -20.51 28.74 -4.33
CA ASP A 853 -20.52 28.51 -5.77
C ASP A 853 -19.13 28.80 -6.39
N LEU A 854 -18.19 29.33 -5.60
CA LEU A 854 -16.81 29.58 -6.00
C LEU A 854 -15.91 28.35 -5.75
N TRP A 855 -15.26 27.86 -6.81
CA TRP A 855 -14.31 26.76 -6.77
C TRP A 855 -12.90 27.23 -7.14
N ARG A 856 -12.03 27.34 -6.12
CA ARG A 856 -10.64 27.77 -6.32
C ARG A 856 -9.80 26.72 -7.04
N VAL A 857 -9.22 27.09 -8.18
CA VAL A 857 -8.34 26.27 -9.02
C VAL A 857 -6.98 26.94 -9.15
N LYS A 858 -5.98 26.42 -8.43
CA LYS A 858 -4.64 27.05 -8.29
C LYS A 858 -4.74 28.50 -7.75
N SER A 859 -4.70 29.46 -8.66
CA SER A 859 -4.70 30.91 -8.43
C SER A 859 -5.95 31.63 -8.95
N ASP A 860 -6.91 30.90 -9.53
CA ASP A 860 -8.12 31.43 -10.18
C ASP A 860 -9.38 30.70 -9.64
N TYR A 861 -10.57 31.08 -10.10
CA TYR A 861 -11.85 30.54 -9.63
C TYR A 861 -12.76 30.07 -10.79
N ASN A 862 -13.27 28.84 -10.68
CA ASN A 862 -14.40 28.33 -11.46
C ASN A 862 -15.71 28.64 -10.72
N TYR A 863 -16.80 28.83 -11.46
CA TYR A 863 -18.09 29.27 -10.94
C TYR A 863 -19.17 28.18 -11.14
N VAL A 864 -19.70 27.59 -10.08
CA VAL A 864 -20.67 26.49 -10.16
C VAL A 864 -22.09 27.02 -10.30
N LEU A 865 -22.78 26.68 -11.37
CA LEU A 865 -24.20 27.00 -11.56
C LEU A 865 -25.07 26.03 -10.74
N GLY A 866 -25.37 26.41 -9.50
CA GLY A 866 -26.22 25.66 -8.56
C GLY A 866 -27.65 26.18 -8.49
N LYS A 867 -28.51 25.53 -7.68
CA LYS A 867 -29.94 25.89 -7.53
C LYS A 867 -30.19 27.32 -7.06
N GLU A 868 -29.31 27.84 -6.22
CA GLU A 868 -29.41 29.18 -5.62
C GLU A 868 -28.74 30.26 -6.47
N THR A 869 -28.06 29.88 -7.55
CA THR A 869 -27.44 30.81 -8.49
C THR A 869 -28.54 31.49 -9.31
N PHE A 870 -28.67 32.81 -9.18
CA PHE A 870 -29.64 33.60 -9.92
C PHE A 870 -29.14 33.83 -11.35
N LEU A 871 -30.00 33.58 -12.35
CA LEU A 871 -29.69 33.84 -13.76
C LEU A 871 -30.88 34.47 -14.50
N MET A 872 -30.62 35.57 -15.18
CA MET A 872 -31.58 36.36 -15.95
C MET A 872 -30.92 36.89 -17.23
N HIS A 873 -31.67 36.96 -18.34
CA HIS A 873 -31.18 37.53 -19.60
C HIS A 873 -31.03 39.05 -19.50
N TRP A 874 -29.95 39.61 -20.07
CA TRP A 874 -29.73 41.05 -20.19
C TRP A 874 -29.96 41.47 -21.65
N PRO A 875 -31.05 42.20 -21.98
CA PRO A 875 -31.36 42.59 -23.36
C PRO A 875 -30.29 43.52 -23.98
N ALA A 876 -30.04 43.37 -25.27
CA ALA A 876 -29.22 44.32 -26.03
C ALA A 876 -29.94 45.65 -26.27
N ASP A 877 -29.19 46.75 -26.42
CA ASP A 877 -29.67 48.14 -26.66
C ASP A 877 -30.72 48.31 -27.78
N GLY A 878 -30.78 47.36 -28.72
CA GLY A 878 -31.70 47.38 -29.86
C GLY A 878 -33.10 46.81 -29.62
N ASP A 879 -33.37 46.08 -28.52
CA ASP A 879 -34.68 45.44 -28.33
C ASP A 879 -35.75 46.42 -27.84
N VAL A 880 -36.44 47.01 -28.81
CA VAL A 880 -37.55 47.96 -28.63
C VAL A 880 -38.65 47.43 -27.69
N LYS A 881 -38.82 46.11 -27.56
CA LYS A 881 -39.84 45.52 -26.66
C LYS A 881 -39.40 45.40 -25.20
N LYS A 882 -38.11 45.54 -24.90
CA LYS A 882 -37.54 45.35 -23.54
C LYS A 882 -36.87 46.60 -22.95
N LYS A 883 -37.03 47.76 -23.59
CA LYS A 883 -36.35 49.01 -23.19
C LYS A 883 -36.60 49.45 -21.73
N GLU A 884 -37.78 49.16 -21.17
CA GLU A 884 -38.08 49.43 -19.75
C GLU A 884 -37.30 48.52 -18.79
N LEU A 885 -37.16 47.23 -19.13
CA LEU A 885 -36.36 46.27 -18.36
C LEU A 885 -34.86 46.63 -18.42
N LEU A 886 -34.36 47.03 -19.59
CA LEU A 886 -32.97 47.47 -19.76
C LEU A 886 -32.65 48.66 -18.83
N GLY A 887 -33.47 49.71 -18.85
CA GLY A 887 -33.28 50.88 -17.97
C GLY A 887 -33.36 50.54 -16.46
N GLN A 888 -34.18 49.57 -16.05
CA GLN A 888 -34.22 49.10 -14.66
C GLN A 888 -32.97 48.29 -14.27
N LEU A 889 -32.43 47.47 -15.17
CA LEU A 889 -31.19 46.71 -14.96
C LEU A 889 -29.96 47.64 -14.90
N GLU A 890 -29.93 48.68 -15.73
CA GLU A 890 -28.87 49.70 -15.73
C GLU A 890 -28.93 50.57 -14.48
N GLY A 891 -30.11 51.08 -14.10
CA GLY A 891 -30.30 51.80 -12.84
C GLY A 891 -30.02 50.94 -11.60
N PHE A 892 -30.28 49.63 -11.65
CA PHE A 892 -29.82 48.68 -10.62
C PHE A 892 -28.29 48.61 -10.56
N SER A 893 -27.63 48.46 -11.70
CA SER A 893 -26.16 48.37 -11.82
C SER A 893 -25.46 49.64 -11.30
N GLU A 894 -25.93 50.82 -11.70
CA GLU A 894 -25.38 52.11 -11.27
C GLU A 894 -25.60 52.35 -9.76
N TYR A 895 -26.80 52.07 -9.25
CA TYR A 895 -27.10 52.20 -7.82
C TYR A 895 -26.22 51.26 -6.97
N MET A 896 -26.13 49.99 -7.34
CA MET A 896 -25.29 49.02 -6.61
C MET A 896 -23.81 49.39 -6.63
N SER A 897 -23.30 49.89 -7.76
CA SER A 897 -21.90 50.33 -7.91
C SER A 897 -21.56 51.58 -7.08
N THR A 898 -22.56 52.39 -6.74
CA THR A 898 -22.38 53.68 -6.01
C THR A 898 -22.73 53.61 -4.53
N HIS A 899 -23.74 52.80 -4.15
CA HIS A 899 -24.27 52.73 -2.79
C HIS A 899 -23.97 51.40 -2.07
N GLY A 900 -23.67 50.33 -2.83
CA GLY A 900 -23.43 48.99 -2.30
C GLY A 900 -24.61 48.44 -1.48
N CYS A 901 -24.29 47.51 -0.57
CA CYS A 901 -25.23 47.00 0.41
C CYS A 901 -25.06 47.73 1.74
N LYS A 902 -26.17 48.20 2.33
CA LYS A 902 -26.17 48.72 3.70
C LYS A 902 -26.11 47.55 4.70
N SER A 903 -25.26 47.70 5.71
CA SER A 903 -25.00 46.72 6.78
C SER A 903 -26.11 46.66 7.82
#